data_AF-A0A6J1PX71-F1
#
_entry.id   AF-A0A6J1PX71-F1
#
_cell.length_a   1.000
_cell.length_b   1.000
_cell.length_c   1.000
_cell.angle_alpha   90.00
_cell.angle_beta   90.00
_cell.angle_gamma   90.00
#
_symmetry.space_group_name_H-M   'P 1'
#
loop_
_entity.id
_entity.type
_entity.pdbx_description
1 polymer ?
#
loop_
_entity_poly.entity_id
_entity_poly.type
_entity_poly.pdbx_seq_one_letter_code
_entity_poly.pdbx_strand_id
1 'polypeptide(L)'
;MESVSAFSVYAGKRKNTEQLVSGKIKKRNLQKVSNKKSRKQKDVKQTDNANQQMQRKDKKIKSTRKLNDVNKAKSNKINNIRNTHRKLKLKAIKERKKKNKKNNSVKREPIQTDKILTRDIEIGNSDNDSSDTNCTSPLGNASNEINEKYDDDQNLNELKATKERRKKSRKNSVKREATQINKILTKDVEMGNGESDLNDTNCTSSLNNEINEEDDDDHNPIEFSRHLFQWLLQPINIETFFKKNWEKTPLYVKRDMPNFYKHLVSTPLLDQVLRKNHILFTKNIDITSYSDGVRETHNPPGRALPSVVWDYYQNKCSIRMLNPQTFIPAIHAMNATLQEFFGCFVGANLYLTPPNSQGFAPHYDDVEAFIFQIEGQKRWRLYKPLNENEFLPRYSSKNFDQSEIGEPILDTIVKAGDLLYLPRGTIHQGMTLEDTHSLHITLSVYQKNSWVDLLEKALPQALQRAAENDSRFRQGLPLNYLKYVGTGCNTNDRKDVFKNNIKNLIGLLLEHIDVDNAADLMAKDHIHDFLPPFLMKKERKCTVAEDGEIMTNDGVVKNCAEILPETRIRLLRLHCMRLIKEDTYRIYYSTENSKEYHEYEPQFLEVDEKYVPGIKKMIITYPNFISVKELPIEDDEEKIQIVKDLWEKGLILTEEPLC
;
A
#
# COMPACT_ATOMS: atom_id res chain seq x y z
N MET A 1 16.10 9.69 8.93
CA MET A 1 15.04 9.82 7.92
C MET A 1 14.37 8.47 7.81
N GLU A 2 13.06 8.51 8.02
CA GLU A 2 12.22 7.45 8.58
C GLU A 2 11.90 6.39 7.53
N SER A 3 11.54 5.18 7.97
CA SER A 3 10.98 4.13 7.12
C SER A 3 9.67 4.62 6.51
N VAL A 4 9.69 4.79 5.19
CA VAL A 4 8.59 5.41 4.44
C VAL A 4 7.71 4.29 3.87
N SER A 5 6.49 4.13 4.41
CA SER A 5 5.36 3.42 3.78
C SER A 5 5.18 3.84 2.31
N ALA A 6 4.60 2.99 1.45
CA ALA A 6 4.34 3.31 0.03
C ALA A 6 3.64 4.67 -0.14
N PHE A 7 2.79 5.03 0.83
CA PHE A 7 2.04 6.28 0.86
C PHE A 7 2.85 7.52 1.28
N SER A 8 3.88 7.38 2.13
CA SER A 8 4.58 8.54 2.70
C SER A 8 5.59 9.19 1.74
N VAL A 9 6.00 8.48 0.67
CA VAL A 9 6.72 9.07 -0.47
C VAL A 9 5.87 10.16 -1.14
N TYR A 10 4.54 9.96 -1.15
CA TYR A 10 3.61 10.85 -1.84
C TYR A 10 2.94 11.89 -0.94
N ALA A 11 2.84 11.65 0.38
CA ALA A 11 2.41 12.64 1.36
C ALA A 11 3.26 13.94 1.33
N GLY A 12 4.54 13.83 0.93
CA GLY A 12 5.43 14.97 0.72
C GLY A 12 5.01 15.90 -0.43
N LYS A 13 4.30 15.39 -1.45
CA LYS A 13 3.73 16.21 -2.54
C LYS A 13 2.47 16.95 -2.07
N ARG A 14 1.57 16.30 -1.32
CA ARG A 14 0.30 16.88 -0.82
C ARG A 14 0.50 18.17 0.01
N LYS A 15 1.53 18.22 0.87
CA LYS A 15 1.86 19.43 1.66
C LYS A 15 2.23 20.65 0.81
N ASN A 16 2.81 20.45 -0.38
CA ASN A 16 3.16 21.56 -1.28
C ASN A 16 1.93 22.07 -2.05
N THR A 17 0.99 21.19 -2.40
CA THR A 17 -0.25 21.55 -3.12
C THR A 17 -1.24 22.29 -2.22
N GLU A 18 -1.42 21.88 -0.96
CA GLU A 18 -2.30 22.56 0.01
C GLU A 18 -1.81 23.98 0.36
N GLN A 19 -0.48 24.20 0.43
CA GLN A 19 0.09 25.54 0.59
C GLN A 19 -0.12 26.43 -0.64
N LEU A 20 -0.17 25.86 -1.85
CA LEU A 20 -0.42 26.60 -3.08
C LEU A 20 -1.91 26.97 -3.27
N VAL A 21 -2.84 26.11 -2.83
CA VAL A 21 -4.28 26.36 -2.89
C VAL A 21 -4.71 27.41 -1.86
N SER A 22 -4.22 27.35 -0.62
CA SER A 22 -4.50 28.38 0.41
C SER A 22 -3.96 29.77 0.03
N GLY A 23 -2.84 29.81 -0.72
CA GLY A 23 -2.26 31.05 -1.28
C GLY A 23 -3.08 31.67 -2.42
N LYS A 24 -3.81 30.87 -3.20
CA LYS A 24 -4.68 31.35 -4.29
C LYS A 24 -6.04 31.84 -3.80
N ILE A 25 -6.61 31.24 -2.76
CA ILE A 25 -7.88 31.66 -2.15
C ILE A 25 -7.76 33.04 -1.47
N LYS A 26 -6.61 33.33 -0.82
CA LYS A 26 -6.34 34.66 -0.25
C LYS A 26 -6.20 35.78 -1.29
N LYS A 27 -5.83 35.47 -2.54
CA LYS A 27 -5.69 36.48 -3.61
C LYS A 27 -7.02 36.81 -4.32
N ARG A 28 -7.97 35.87 -4.37
CA ARG A 28 -9.29 36.14 -5.00
C ARG A 28 -10.22 37.00 -4.15
N ASN A 29 -10.10 36.97 -2.82
CA ASN A 29 -10.97 37.76 -1.93
C ASN A 29 -10.56 39.23 -1.74
N LEU A 30 -9.38 39.65 -2.23
CA LEU A 30 -8.93 41.05 -2.21
C LEU A 30 -9.24 41.82 -3.51
N GLN A 31 -9.86 41.17 -4.50
CA GLN A 31 -10.09 41.76 -5.83
C GLN A 31 -11.54 42.18 -6.10
N LYS A 32 -12.45 42.04 -5.13
CA LYS A 32 -13.87 42.45 -5.25
C LYS A 32 -14.24 43.74 -4.50
N VAL A 33 -13.29 44.44 -3.86
CA VAL A 33 -13.56 45.71 -3.15
C VAL A 33 -12.54 46.79 -3.54
N SER A 34 -12.51 47.20 -4.81
CA SER A 34 -11.95 48.52 -5.21
C SER A 34 -12.26 48.86 -6.68
N ASN A 35 -13.53 48.95 -7.04
CA ASN A 35 -13.93 49.60 -8.29
C ASN A 35 -14.83 50.81 -7.98
N LYS A 36 -14.20 51.89 -7.49
CA LYS A 36 -14.70 53.27 -7.58
C LYS A 36 -13.58 54.22 -7.16
N LYS A 37 -13.45 55.33 -7.90
CA LYS A 37 -12.45 56.43 -7.81
C LYS A 37 -11.17 56.19 -8.63
N SER A 38 -11.19 56.47 -9.94
CA SER A 38 -11.14 57.78 -10.60
C SER A 38 -9.72 58.16 -11.05
N ARG A 39 -9.58 58.23 -12.38
CA ARG A 39 -8.54 58.89 -13.19
C ARG A 39 -8.07 60.21 -12.57
N LYS A 40 -6.87 60.23 -11.99
CA LYS A 40 -5.93 61.37 -11.89
C LYS A 40 -4.73 60.93 -11.03
N GLN A 41 -3.85 60.10 -11.59
CA GLN A 41 -2.54 59.72 -11.05
C GLN A 41 -1.88 58.76 -12.06
N LYS A 42 -1.49 59.28 -13.24
CA LYS A 42 -0.80 58.45 -14.24
C LYS A 42 0.62 58.89 -14.58
N ASP A 43 1.04 60.11 -14.25
CA ASP A 43 2.36 60.59 -14.70
C ASP A 43 3.46 60.66 -13.63
N VAL A 44 3.17 60.27 -12.38
CA VAL A 44 4.18 60.23 -11.29
C VAL A 44 4.63 58.80 -10.92
N LYS A 45 3.94 57.75 -11.42
CA LYS A 45 4.25 56.34 -11.08
C LYS A 45 5.21 55.64 -12.04
N GLN A 46 5.64 56.29 -13.12
CA GLN A 46 6.46 55.65 -14.16
C GLN A 46 7.97 55.76 -13.92
N THR A 47 8.43 56.75 -13.16
CA THR A 47 9.85 56.95 -12.82
C THR A 47 10.31 56.15 -11.59
N ASP A 48 9.44 55.92 -10.60
CA ASP A 48 9.79 55.17 -9.39
C ASP A 48 9.87 53.65 -9.58
N ASN A 49 9.10 53.10 -10.52
CA ASN A 49 9.11 51.66 -10.81
C ASN A 49 10.37 51.20 -11.56
N ALA A 50 11.00 52.07 -12.36
CA ALA A 50 12.22 51.76 -13.08
C ALA A 50 13.43 51.65 -12.12
N ASN A 51 13.54 52.56 -11.15
CA ASN A 51 14.61 52.55 -10.15
C ASN A 51 14.51 51.37 -9.16
N GLN A 52 13.29 50.96 -8.79
CA GLN A 52 13.10 49.77 -7.96
C GLN A 52 13.37 48.44 -8.70
N GLN A 53 13.18 48.40 -10.02
CA GLN A 53 13.52 47.21 -10.84
C GLN A 53 15.04 47.04 -11.03
N MET A 54 15.80 48.13 -11.19
CA MET A 54 17.28 48.06 -11.27
C MET A 54 17.90 47.57 -9.96
N GLN A 55 17.49 48.12 -8.81
CA GLN A 55 18.03 47.70 -7.50
C GLN A 55 17.70 46.23 -7.15
N ARG A 56 16.57 45.71 -7.63
CA ARG A 56 16.20 44.29 -7.47
C ARG A 56 17.02 43.36 -8.35
N LYS A 57 17.40 43.78 -9.57
CA LYS A 57 18.28 43.01 -10.45
C LYS A 57 19.70 42.89 -9.88
N ASP A 58 20.27 43.97 -9.34
CA ASP A 58 21.62 43.95 -8.76
C ASP A 58 21.73 43.11 -7.49
N LYS A 59 20.70 43.12 -6.62
CA LYS A 59 20.65 42.23 -5.45
C LYS A 59 20.57 40.76 -5.84
N LYS A 60 19.89 40.43 -6.95
CA LYS A 60 19.73 39.06 -7.45
C LYS A 60 21.02 38.53 -8.11
N ILE A 61 21.80 39.40 -8.75
CA ILE A 61 23.11 39.06 -9.35
C ILE A 61 24.18 38.85 -8.25
N LYS A 62 24.16 39.67 -7.19
CA LYS A 62 25.08 39.51 -6.05
C LYS A 62 24.79 38.24 -5.24
N SER A 63 23.53 37.83 -5.08
CA SER A 63 23.20 36.59 -4.37
C SER A 63 23.56 35.33 -5.15
N THR A 64 23.40 35.34 -6.48
CA THR A 64 23.77 34.20 -7.35
C THR A 64 25.29 34.01 -7.43
N ARG A 65 26.09 35.09 -7.46
CA ARG A 65 27.56 34.97 -7.37
C ARG A 65 28.01 34.34 -6.05
N LYS A 66 27.43 34.77 -4.92
CA LYS A 66 27.74 34.22 -3.58
C LYS A 66 27.38 32.74 -3.46
N LEU A 67 26.28 32.31 -4.09
CA LEU A 67 25.86 30.90 -4.11
C LEU A 67 26.81 30.03 -4.95
N ASN A 68 27.29 30.55 -6.09
CA ASN A 68 28.22 29.85 -6.97
C ASN A 68 29.60 29.66 -6.33
N ASP A 69 30.10 30.65 -5.58
CA ASP A 69 31.38 30.53 -4.87
C ASP A 69 31.32 29.49 -3.73
N VAL A 70 30.19 29.41 -3.00
CA VAL A 70 29.97 28.39 -1.97
C VAL A 70 29.89 26.98 -2.59
N ASN A 71 29.25 26.84 -3.75
CA ASN A 71 29.17 25.56 -4.45
C ASN A 71 30.53 25.11 -5.00
N LYS A 72 31.35 26.05 -5.48
CA LYS A 72 32.73 25.77 -5.93
C LYS A 72 33.63 25.33 -4.78
N ALA A 73 33.50 25.96 -3.61
CA ALA A 73 34.22 25.55 -2.39
C ALA A 73 33.81 24.15 -1.89
N LYS A 74 32.51 23.82 -1.93
CA LYS A 74 32.00 22.48 -1.59
C LYS A 74 32.51 21.40 -2.56
N SER A 75 32.52 21.67 -3.86
CA SER A 75 33.04 20.76 -4.88
C SER A 75 34.54 20.45 -4.67
N ASN A 76 35.34 21.47 -4.38
CA ASN A 76 36.76 21.29 -4.08
C ASN A 76 37.00 20.46 -2.80
N LYS A 77 36.17 20.63 -1.77
CA LYS A 77 36.25 19.83 -0.54
C LYS A 77 35.92 18.35 -0.78
N ILE A 78 34.91 18.06 -1.61
CA ILE A 78 34.53 16.70 -2.00
C ILE A 78 35.64 16.03 -2.83
N ASN A 79 36.24 16.76 -3.77
CA ASN A 79 37.35 16.24 -4.59
C ASN A 79 38.60 15.93 -3.75
N ASN A 80 38.89 16.76 -2.74
CA ASN A 80 39.98 16.48 -1.80
C ASN A 80 39.72 15.21 -0.97
N ILE A 81 38.50 15.00 -0.47
CA ILE A 81 38.13 13.80 0.28
C ILE A 81 38.25 12.54 -0.60
N ARG A 82 37.78 12.60 -1.85
CA ARG A 82 37.92 11.49 -2.82
C ARG A 82 39.38 11.15 -3.11
N ASN A 83 40.25 12.16 -3.26
CA ASN A 83 41.67 11.95 -3.48
C ASN A 83 42.37 11.32 -2.27
N THR A 84 41.97 11.69 -1.05
CA THR A 84 42.47 11.08 0.20
C THR A 84 42.05 9.62 0.30
N HIS A 85 40.77 9.30 0.03
CA HIS A 85 40.29 7.91 -0.01
C HIS A 85 41.00 7.06 -1.06
N ARG A 86 41.28 7.62 -2.25
CA ARG A 86 42.01 6.91 -3.31
C ARG A 86 43.45 6.60 -2.90
N LYS A 87 44.13 7.51 -2.19
CA LYS A 87 45.47 7.29 -1.62
C LYS A 87 45.46 6.20 -0.53
N LEU A 88 44.46 6.19 0.35
CA LEU A 88 44.32 5.15 1.38
C LEU A 88 44.04 3.77 0.78
N LYS A 89 43.19 3.68 -0.25
CA LYS A 89 42.91 2.44 -0.98
C LYS A 89 44.16 1.88 -1.68
N LEU A 90 44.96 2.74 -2.31
CA LEU A 90 46.24 2.36 -2.93
C LEU A 90 47.28 1.87 -1.90
N LYS A 91 47.29 2.46 -0.69
CA LYS A 91 48.16 2.04 0.41
C LYS A 91 47.78 0.64 0.93
N ALA A 92 46.48 0.39 1.13
CA ALA A 92 45.96 -0.93 1.54
C ALA A 92 46.23 -2.03 0.50
N ILE A 93 46.14 -1.71 -0.80
CA ILE A 93 46.47 -2.66 -1.89
C ILE A 93 47.98 -2.99 -1.90
N LYS A 94 48.85 -2.00 -1.66
CA LYS A 94 50.31 -2.23 -1.56
C LYS A 94 50.68 -3.08 -0.35
N GLU A 95 50.00 -2.90 0.78
CA GLU A 95 50.21 -3.72 1.99
C GLU A 95 49.72 -5.17 1.83
N ARG A 96 48.57 -5.38 1.16
CA ARG A 96 48.11 -6.74 0.78
C ARG A 96 49.07 -7.43 -0.17
N LYS A 97 49.63 -6.73 -1.16
CA LYS A 97 50.66 -7.29 -2.06
C LYS A 97 51.97 -7.64 -1.34
N LYS A 98 52.35 -6.89 -0.30
CA LYS A 98 53.51 -7.23 0.56
C LYS A 98 53.26 -8.46 1.45
N LYS A 99 52.04 -8.64 1.98
CA LYS A 99 51.65 -9.85 2.73
C LYS A 99 51.65 -11.10 1.84
N ASN A 100 51.12 -11.02 0.61
CA ASN A 100 51.11 -12.16 -0.31
C ASN A 100 52.51 -12.54 -0.83
N LYS A 101 53.47 -11.60 -0.90
CA LYS A 101 54.87 -11.94 -1.25
C LYS A 101 55.65 -12.62 -0.11
N LYS A 102 55.22 -12.48 1.15
CA LYS A 102 55.85 -13.15 2.30
C LYS A 102 55.36 -14.59 2.52
N ASN A 103 54.20 -14.97 1.99
CA ASN A 103 53.64 -16.32 2.15
C ASN A 103 54.06 -17.31 1.04
N ASN A 104 54.80 -16.88 0.01
CA ASN A 104 55.24 -17.74 -1.11
C ASN A 104 56.71 -18.19 -1.02
N SER A 105 57.32 -18.16 0.16
CA SER A 105 58.70 -18.62 0.36
C SER A 105 58.83 -19.54 1.58
N VAL A 106 58.29 -20.75 1.51
CA VAL A 106 58.76 -21.88 2.33
C VAL A 106 58.75 -23.15 1.46
N LYS A 107 59.91 -23.79 1.39
CA LYS A 107 60.24 -24.99 0.60
C LYS A 107 59.56 -26.24 1.19
N ARG A 108 59.20 -27.18 0.31
CA ARG A 108 58.86 -28.58 0.59
C ARG A 108 60.12 -29.43 0.62
N GLU A 109 60.22 -30.39 1.55
CA GLU A 109 60.86 -31.73 1.43
C GLU A 109 60.75 -32.54 2.76
N PRO A 110 60.98 -33.88 2.82
CA PRO A 110 59.93 -34.90 2.74
C PRO A 110 59.84 -35.90 3.93
N ILE A 111 58.78 -36.73 3.85
CA ILE A 111 58.34 -37.96 4.56
C ILE A 111 59.33 -38.70 5.50
N GLN A 112 58.84 -39.13 6.68
CA GLN A 112 59.21 -40.41 7.29
C GLN A 112 58.06 -41.03 8.11
N THR A 113 57.82 -42.32 7.90
CA THR A 113 56.84 -43.22 8.53
C THR A 113 57.42 -43.92 9.77
N ASP A 114 56.63 -44.14 10.84
CA ASP A 114 56.55 -45.44 11.54
C ASP A 114 55.47 -45.53 12.65
N LYS A 115 54.69 -46.63 12.54
CA LYS A 115 54.15 -47.62 13.51
C LYS A 115 53.43 -47.25 14.84
N ILE A 116 52.14 -47.61 14.86
CA ILE A 116 51.40 -48.57 15.75
C ILE A 116 51.55 -48.45 17.29
N LEU A 117 50.43 -48.20 17.99
CA LEU A 117 49.91 -49.08 19.06
C LEU A 117 48.46 -48.73 19.47
N THR A 118 47.60 -49.73 19.35
CA THR A 118 46.20 -49.84 19.83
C THR A 118 46.15 -50.21 21.32
N ARG A 119 45.10 -49.77 22.03
CA ARG A 119 44.52 -50.51 23.17
C ARG A 119 43.10 -50.03 23.47
N ASP A 120 42.15 -50.92 23.19
CA ASP A 120 40.80 -50.97 23.75
C ASP A 120 40.85 -51.52 25.18
N ILE A 121 39.92 -51.12 26.06
CA ILE A 121 39.32 -51.98 27.10
C ILE A 121 37.84 -51.58 27.27
N GLU A 122 37.02 -52.62 27.31
CA GLU A 122 35.57 -52.74 27.35
C GLU A 122 35.02 -53.00 28.78
N ILE A 123 33.72 -52.68 28.94
CA ILE A 123 32.64 -53.39 29.67
C ILE A 123 32.61 -53.44 31.22
N GLY A 124 31.39 -53.16 31.73
CA GLY A 124 30.88 -53.68 33.01
C GLY A 124 29.45 -53.23 33.35
N ASN A 125 28.44 -54.00 32.91
CA ASN A 125 27.05 -53.94 33.40
C ASN A 125 26.91 -54.59 34.79
N SER A 126 25.96 -54.13 35.61
CA SER A 126 25.12 -55.01 36.43
C SER A 126 23.92 -54.26 37.05
N ASP A 127 22.73 -54.81 36.79
CA ASP A 127 21.45 -54.55 37.47
C ASP A 127 21.44 -55.05 38.93
N ASN A 128 20.63 -54.41 39.80
CA ASN A 128 19.50 -55.02 40.55
C ASN A 128 19.09 -54.22 41.82
N ASP A 129 17.83 -53.77 41.78
CA ASP A 129 16.70 -54.13 42.67
C ASP A 129 16.51 -53.60 44.12
N SER A 130 15.23 -53.24 44.37
CA SER A 130 14.46 -53.22 45.65
C SER A 130 14.85 -52.22 46.77
N SER A 131 13.96 -51.60 47.57
CA SER A 131 12.49 -51.66 47.80
C SER A 131 12.07 -50.59 48.84
N ASP A 132 10.77 -50.23 48.87
CA ASP A 132 9.91 -49.91 50.04
C ASP A 132 10.12 -48.60 50.87
N THR A 133 9.12 -47.86 51.42
CA THR A 133 7.69 -48.10 51.75
C THR A 133 6.87 -46.81 51.99
N ASN A 134 5.57 -46.89 51.65
CA ASN A 134 4.29 -46.33 52.16
C ASN A 134 4.13 -45.33 53.33
N CYS A 135 3.05 -44.51 53.20
CA CYS A 135 1.89 -44.24 54.13
C CYS A 135 1.44 -42.76 54.00
N THR A 136 0.17 -42.30 54.03
CA THR A 136 -1.19 -42.83 54.32
C THR A 136 -2.21 -41.70 54.00
N SER A 137 -3.42 -42.04 53.57
CA SER A 137 -4.64 -41.19 53.50
C SER A 137 -5.36 -41.17 54.88
N PRO A 138 -6.50 -40.46 55.16
CA PRO A 138 -7.83 -40.74 54.54
C PRO A 138 -8.99 -39.68 54.61
N LEU A 139 -10.11 -39.98 53.89
CA LEU A 139 -11.57 -39.71 54.11
C LEU A 139 -12.15 -38.26 53.99
N GLY A 140 -13.36 -38.01 53.44
CA GLY A 140 -14.44 -38.89 52.93
C GLY A 140 -15.72 -38.16 52.42
N ASN A 141 -16.69 -38.98 51.95
CA ASN A 141 -18.16 -38.84 51.73
C ASN A 141 -18.71 -37.93 50.60
N ALA A 142 -19.36 -38.47 49.53
CA ALA A 142 -20.77 -38.95 49.36
C ALA A 142 -21.81 -37.79 49.27
N SER A 143 -22.74 -37.67 48.31
CA SER A 143 -23.78 -38.65 47.89
C SER A 143 -24.54 -38.29 46.57
N ASN A 144 -25.16 -39.31 45.96
CA ASN A 144 -26.41 -39.41 45.13
C ASN A 144 -26.41 -38.95 43.65
N GLU A 145 -26.43 -39.90 42.68
CA GLU A 145 -27.58 -40.55 41.98
C GLU A 145 -28.28 -39.62 40.96
N ILE A 146 -28.37 -39.94 39.67
CA ILE A 146 -29.29 -40.92 39.04
C ILE A 146 -28.70 -41.50 37.73
N ASN A 147 -28.97 -42.79 37.52
CA ASN A 147 -28.75 -43.59 36.31
C ASN A 147 -29.67 -43.20 35.14
N GLU A 148 -29.16 -43.26 33.91
CA GLU A 148 -29.85 -43.93 32.79
C GLU A 148 -28.81 -44.43 31.76
N LYS A 149 -28.80 -45.76 31.56
CA LYS A 149 -28.05 -46.48 30.52
C LYS A 149 -28.85 -46.45 29.21
N TYR A 150 -28.18 -46.40 28.06
CA TYR A 150 -28.35 -47.36 26.95
C TYR A 150 -27.20 -47.23 25.94
N ASP A 151 -26.80 -48.38 25.39
CA ASP A 151 -25.70 -48.66 24.46
C ASP A 151 -25.79 -47.92 23.11
N ASP A 152 -24.65 -47.54 22.52
CA ASP A 152 -24.42 -47.74 21.08
C ASP A 152 -22.93 -47.62 20.68
N ASP A 153 -22.23 -48.75 20.71
CA ASP A 153 -20.82 -48.88 20.34
C ASP A 153 -20.69 -49.34 18.87
N GLN A 154 -21.19 -48.54 17.92
CA GLN A 154 -20.94 -48.72 16.47
C GLN A 154 -20.71 -47.44 15.66
N ASN A 155 -20.75 -46.24 16.27
CA ASN A 155 -20.77 -44.98 15.49
C ASN A 155 -19.44 -44.17 15.46
N LEU A 156 -18.33 -44.73 15.97
CA LEU A 156 -17.07 -43.97 16.11
C LEU A 156 -16.13 -44.04 14.89
N ASN A 157 -16.29 -45.05 14.03
CA ASN A 157 -15.44 -45.23 12.83
C ASN A 157 -15.98 -44.53 11.58
N GLU A 158 -17.30 -44.44 11.41
CA GLU A 158 -17.89 -43.65 10.32
C GLU A 158 -17.67 -42.15 10.53
N LEU A 159 -17.84 -41.62 11.76
CA LEU A 159 -17.63 -40.20 12.04
C LEU A 159 -16.19 -39.71 11.79
N LYS A 160 -15.19 -40.59 11.90
CA LYS A 160 -13.78 -40.28 11.59
C LYS A 160 -13.53 -40.29 10.08
N ALA A 161 -14.09 -41.25 9.34
CA ALA A 161 -13.99 -41.33 7.88
C ALA A 161 -14.71 -40.16 7.16
N THR A 162 -15.86 -39.70 7.67
CA THR A 162 -16.60 -38.56 7.11
C THR A 162 -15.91 -37.22 7.41
N LYS A 163 -15.21 -37.08 8.55
CA LYS A 163 -14.38 -35.92 8.88
C LYS A 163 -13.12 -35.85 8.02
N GLU A 164 -12.48 -36.98 7.70
CA GLU A 164 -11.34 -37.01 6.78
C GLU A 164 -11.74 -36.77 5.33
N ARG A 165 -12.85 -37.35 4.85
CA ARG A 165 -13.40 -37.07 3.50
C ARG A 165 -13.82 -35.60 3.35
N ARG A 166 -14.43 -34.99 4.38
CA ARG A 166 -14.74 -33.54 4.40
C ARG A 166 -13.49 -32.66 4.43
N LYS A 167 -12.42 -33.04 5.16
CA LYS A 167 -11.12 -32.34 5.13
C LYS A 167 -10.42 -32.46 3.76
N LYS A 168 -10.50 -33.61 3.09
CA LYS A 168 -9.93 -33.86 1.76
C LYS A 168 -10.70 -33.15 0.65
N SER A 169 -12.04 -33.13 0.74
CA SER A 169 -12.95 -32.37 -0.13
C SER A 169 -12.72 -30.86 -0.01
N ARG A 170 -12.63 -30.31 1.22
CA ARG A 170 -12.26 -28.90 1.45
C ARG A 170 -10.85 -28.57 0.96
N LYS A 171 -9.86 -29.43 1.16
CA LYS A 171 -8.51 -29.23 0.60
C LYS A 171 -8.51 -29.21 -0.92
N ASN A 172 -9.36 -30.02 -1.57
CA ASN A 172 -9.45 -30.09 -3.03
C ASN A 172 -10.24 -28.92 -3.65
N SER A 173 -11.30 -28.41 -2.99
CA SER A 173 -12.00 -27.20 -3.43
C SER A 173 -11.10 -25.96 -3.29
N VAL A 174 -10.42 -25.85 -2.15
CA VAL A 174 -9.44 -24.78 -1.87
C VAL A 174 -8.27 -24.80 -2.85
N LYS A 175 -7.81 -25.98 -3.27
CA LYS A 175 -6.76 -26.11 -4.29
C LYS A 175 -7.26 -25.67 -5.67
N ARG A 176 -8.52 -25.94 -6.03
CA ARG A 176 -9.13 -25.50 -7.30
C ARG A 176 -9.35 -23.98 -7.34
N GLU A 177 -9.93 -23.40 -6.30
CA GLU A 177 -10.18 -21.94 -6.19
C GLU A 177 -8.88 -21.13 -6.13
N ALA A 178 -7.88 -21.59 -5.36
CA ALA A 178 -6.54 -21.00 -5.36
C ALA A 178 -5.86 -21.14 -6.73
N THR A 179 -6.12 -22.21 -7.48
CA THR A 179 -5.60 -22.37 -8.85
C THR A 179 -6.29 -21.41 -9.82
N GLN A 180 -7.58 -21.10 -9.64
CA GLN A 180 -8.34 -20.18 -10.48
C GLN A 180 -7.92 -18.72 -10.26
N ILE A 181 -7.81 -18.27 -8.99
CA ILE A 181 -7.26 -16.94 -8.65
C ILE A 181 -5.79 -16.82 -9.11
N ASN A 182 -4.98 -17.87 -8.93
CA ASN A 182 -3.59 -17.89 -9.42
C ASN A 182 -3.51 -17.86 -10.95
N LYS A 183 -4.42 -18.53 -11.68
CA LYS A 183 -4.52 -18.45 -13.16
C LYS A 183 -4.90 -17.04 -13.61
N ILE A 184 -5.83 -16.40 -12.90
CA ILE A 184 -6.31 -15.04 -13.20
C ILE A 184 -5.19 -14.00 -13.00
N LEU A 185 -4.42 -14.08 -11.91
CA LEU A 185 -3.34 -13.14 -11.59
C LEU A 185 -2.06 -13.33 -12.45
N THR A 186 -1.94 -14.41 -13.23
CA THR A 186 -0.73 -14.76 -14.00
C THR A 186 -0.86 -14.64 -15.52
N LYS A 187 -2.08 -14.52 -16.05
CA LYS A 187 -2.35 -14.52 -17.51
C LYS A 187 -1.92 -13.24 -18.28
N ASP A 188 -1.58 -12.14 -17.61
CA ASP A 188 -1.33 -10.83 -18.25
C ASP A 188 0.16 -10.37 -18.28
N VAL A 189 1.14 -11.29 -18.20
CA VAL A 189 2.59 -10.94 -18.14
C VAL A 189 3.30 -10.93 -19.51
N GLU A 190 2.67 -11.26 -20.62
CA GLU A 190 3.36 -11.25 -21.92
C GLU A 190 3.06 -9.98 -22.75
N MET A 191 3.86 -8.94 -22.54
CA MET A 191 3.99 -7.84 -23.52
C MET A 191 5.16 -8.10 -24.48
N GLY A 192 4.79 -8.38 -25.73
CA GLY A 192 5.26 -7.77 -26.97
C GLY A 192 6.77 -7.55 -27.18
N ASN A 193 7.34 -8.32 -28.10
CA ASN A 193 8.45 -7.88 -28.95
C ASN A 193 8.22 -8.42 -30.37
N GLY A 194 8.00 -7.51 -31.32
CA GLY A 194 8.09 -7.79 -32.75
C GLY A 194 9.54 -7.69 -33.23
N GLU A 195 10.00 -8.80 -33.81
CA GLU A 195 10.97 -9.02 -34.91
C GLU A 195 12.37 -8.37 -34.90
N SER A 196 13.42 -9.20 -34.79
CA SER A 196 14.10 -9.78 -35.96
C SER A 196 15.22 -10.78 -35.58
N ASP A 197 15.13 -11.98 -36.19
CA ASP A 197 16.21 -12.80 -36.78
C ASP A 197 17.31 -13.46 -35.91
N LEU A 198 17.13 -14.75 -35.57
CA LEU A 198 17.82 -15.93 -36.17
C LEU A 198 17.94 -17.16 -35.23
N ASN A 199 17.26 -18.24 -35.63
CA ASN A 199 17.59 -19.67 -35.56
C ASN A 199 18.17 -20.32 -34.29
N ASP A 200 17.30 -21.06 -33.56
CA ASP A 200 17.53 -22.48 -33.24
C ASP A 200 16.20 -23.12 -32.74
N THR A 201 15.46 -23.74 -33.67
CA THR A 201 14.17 -24.40 -33.43
C THR A 201 14.35 -25.89 -33.16
N ASN A 202 14.13 -26.30 -31.90
CA ASN A 202 13.43 -27.55 -31.54
C ASN A 202 13.29 -27.68 -30.01
N CYS A 203 12.47 -26.82 -29.37
CA CYS A 203 11.83 -27.14 -28.07
C CYS A 203 10.72 -26.15 -27.63
N THR A 204 9.99 -25.50 -28.53
CA THR A 204 9.02 -24.44 -28.15
C THR A 204 7.70 -24.43 -28.93
N SER A 205 7.41 -25.44 -29.74
CA SER A 205 6.23 -25.43 -30.63
C SER A 205 4.97 -26.15 -30.10
N SER A 206 4.91 -26.55 -28.82
CA SER A 206 3.77 -27.38 -28.33
C SER A 206 3.05 -26.85 -27.09
N LEU A 207 3.21 -25.58 -26.68
CA LEU A 207 2.57 -25.07 -25.45
C LEU A 207 1.68 -23.82 -25.64
N ASN A 208 1.54 -23.31 -26.87
CA ASN A 208 0.73 -22.12 -27.15
C ASN A 208 -0.77 -22.41 -27.38
N ASN A 209 -1.19 -23.67 -27.53
CA ASN A 209 -2.52 -23.98 -28.08
C ASN A 209 -3.55 -24.56 -27.08
N GLU A 210 -3.26 -24.72 -25.79
CA GLU A 210 -4.17 -25.50 -24.90
C GLU A 210 -4.73 -24.75 -23.66
N ILE A 211 -4.58 -23.41 -23.50
CA ILE A 211 -4.85 -22.76 -22.18
C ILE A 211 -5.96 -21.68 -22.18
N ASN A 212 -6.89 -21.67 -23.15
CA ASN A 212 -7.98 -20.67 -23.16
C ASN A 212 -9.39 -21.20 -23.45
N GLU A 213 -9.64 -22.50 -23.29
CA GLU A 213 -10.99 -23.05 -23.26
C GLU A 213 -11.36 -23.32 -21.78
N GLU A 214 -12.57 -22.91 -21.35
CA GLU A 214 -13.21 -23.26 -20.06
C GLU A 214 -12.91 -22.40 -18.80
N ASP A 215 -13.22 -21.11 -18.78
CA ASP A 215 -13.62 -20.45 -17.51
C ASP A 215 -14.78 -19.49 -17.81
N ASP A 216 -16.01 -19.98 -17.59
CA ASP A 216 -17.28 -19.47 -18.14
C ASP A 216 -18.05 -18.50 -17.21
N ASP A 217 -17.58 -18.28 -15.98
CA ASP A 217 -18.38 -17.52 -15.01
C ASP A 217 -18.18 -16.00 -15.13
N ASP A 218 -19.29 -15.27 -15.29
CA ASP A 218 -19.38 -13.83 -15.05
C ASP A 218 -19.16 -13.55 -13.55
N HIS A 219 -17.93 -13.18 -13.19
CA HIS A 219 -17.55 -13.06 -11.79
C HIS A 219 -18.06 -11.74 -11.20
N ASN A 220 -18.99 -11.84 -10.25
CA ASN A 220 -19.37 -10.73 -9.37
C ASN A 220 -18.12 -10.11 -8.72
N PRO A 221 -17.78 -8.83 -8.99
CA PRO A 221 -16.53 -8.23 -8.50
C PRO A 221 -16.43 -8.13 -6.97
N ILE A 222 -17.57 -8.02 -6.28
CA ILE A 222 -17.62 -7.98 -4.81
C ILE A 222 -17.18 -9.33 -4.25
N GLU A 223 -17.77 -10.42 -4.74
CA GLU A 223 -17.41 -11.77 -4.32
C GLU A 223 -15.98 -12.11 -4.74
N PHE A 224 -15.56 -11.72 -5.94
CA PHE A 224 -14.17 -11.94 -6.38
C PHE A 224 -13.15 -11.25 -5.48
N SER A 225 -13.36 -9.98 -5.12
CA SER A 225 -12.45 -9.25 -4.23
C SER A 225 -12.40 -9.85 -2.82
N ARG A 226 -13.56 -10.31 -2.31
CA ARG A 226 -13.67 -11.05 -1.05
C ARG A 226 -12.96 -12.40 -1.11
N HIS A 227 -13.09 -13.15 -2.20
CA HIS A 227 -12.39 -14.41 -2.41
C HIS A 227 -10.87 -14.22 -2.48
N LEU A 228 -10.40 -13.17 -3.15
CA LEU A 228 -8.97 -12.82 -3.18
C LEU A 228 -8.44 -12.54 -1.77
N PHE A 229 -9.16 -11.74 -0.97
CA PHE A 229 -8.77 -11.49 0.41
C PHE A 229 -8.83 -12.76 1.29
N GLN A 230 -9.85 -13.61 1.08
CA GLN A 230 -9.94 -14.89 1.77
C GLN A 230 -8.76 -15.79 1.43
N TRP A 231 -8.38 -15.88 0.15
CA TRP A 231 -7.22 -16.63 -0.32
C TRP A 231 -5.94 -16.15 0.39
N LEU A 232 -5.74 -14.82 0.50
CA LEU A 232 -4.61 -14.24 1.20
C LEU A 232 -4.53 -14.66 2.68
N LEU A 233 -5.67 -14.80 3.36
CA LEU A 233 -5.74 -15.11 4.80
C LEU A 233 -5.75 -16.60 5.13
N GLN A 234 -5.93 -17.50 4.15
CA GLN A 234 -6.12 -18.93 4.42
C GLN A 234 -5.01 -19.50 5.32
N PRO A 235 -5.36 -20.35 6.32
CA PRO A 235 -6.68 -20.93 6.58
C PRO A 235 -7.58 -20.06 7.47
N ILE A 236 -7.16 -18.84 7.82
CA ILE A 236 -7.95 -17.95 8.66
C ILE A 236 -9.10 -17.39 7.84
N ASN A 237 -10.31 -17.50 8.39
CA ASN A 237 -11.50 -16.95 7.78
C ASN A 237 -11.60 -15.43 8.03
N ILE A 238 -12.13 -14.69 7.05
CA ILE A 238 -12.27 -13.23 7.08
C ILE A 238 -12.97 -12.73 8.36
N GLU A 239 -14.10 -13.32 8.75
CA GLU A 239 -14.85 -12.89 9.94
C GLU A 239 -14.02 -13.05 11.22
N THR A 240 -13.26 -14.14 11.31
CA THR A 240 -12.37 -14.37 12.44
C THR A 240 -11.24 -13.36 12.49
N PHE A 241 -10.65 -13.05 11.33
CA PHE A 241 -9.59 -12.05 11.20
C PHE A 241 -10.06 -10.66 11.66
N PHE A 242 -11.18 -10.16 11.12
CA PHE A 242 -11.69 -8.83 11.52
C PHE A 242 -12.11 -8.78 12.99
N LYS A 243 -12.64 -9.87 13.54
CA LYS A 243 -13.02 -9.93 14.96
C LYS A 243 -11.81 -9.87 15.88
N LYS A 244 -10.75 -10.63 15.59
CA LYS A 244 -9.64 -10.88 16.53
C LYS A 244 -8.36 -10.09 16.25
N ASN A 245 -8.06 -9.81 14.99
CA ASN A 245 -6.74 -9.34 14.56
C ASN A 245 -6.77 -7.92 14.01
N TRP A 246 -7.71 -7.60 13.12
CA TRP A 246 -7.79 -6.29 12.48
C TRP A 246 -7.75 -5.15 13.51
N GLU A 247 -6.78 -4.24 13.36
CA GLU A 247 -6.51 -3.11 14.24
C GLU A 247 -6.32 -3.47 15.73
N LYS A 248 -5.97 -4.73 16.04
CA LYS A 248 -5.88 -5.24 17.42
C LYS A 248 -4.58 -5.98 17.70
N THR A 249 -4.33 -7.06 16.96
CA THR A 249 -3.22 -7.97 17.24
C THR A 249 -2.57 -8.47 15.96
N PRO A 250 -1.22 -8.58 15.92
CA PRO A 250 -0.52 -9.21 14.81
C PRO A 250 -1.01 -10.65 14.59
N LEU A 251 -0.96 -11.09 13.33
CA LEU A 251 -1.32 -12.45 12.94
C LEU A 251 -0.19 -13.06 12.11
N TYR A 252 0.30 -14.21 12.52
CA TYR A 252 1.20 -15.03 11.73
C TYR A 252 0.48 -16.27 11.19
N VAL A 253 0.49 -16.45 9.87
CA VAL A 253 -0.06 -17.62 9.20
C VAL A 253 1.06 -18.40 8.53
N LYS A 254 1.43 -19.51 9.17
CA LYS A 254 2.38 -20.49 8.63
C LYS A 254 1.65 -21.47 7.70
N ARG A 255 2.16 -21.67 6.49
CA ARG A 255 1.52 -22.50 5.45
C ARG A 255 2.30 -23.74 5.04
N ASP A 256 3.62 -23.73 5.18
CA ASP A 256 4.49 -24.78 4.63
C ASP A 256 4.23 -25.04 3.12
N MET A 257 3.85 -23.98 2.39
CA MET A 257 3.55 -24.00 0.95
C MET A 257 4.43 -22.97 0.22
N PRO A 258 5.71 -23.29 -0.09
CA PRO A 258 6.68 -22.31 -0.60
C PRO A 258 6.30 -21.64 -1.91
N ASN A 259 5.47 -22.29 -2.73
CA ASN A 259 5.04 -21.74 -4.01
C ASN A 259 3.73 -20.93 -3.95
N PHE A 260 3.14 -20.73 -2.76
CA PHE A 260 1.81 -20.13 -2.62
C PHE A 260 1.71 -18.74 -3.27
N TYR A 261 2.72 -17.88 -3.08
CA TYR A 261 2.80 -16.54 -3.64
C TYR A 261 3.77 -16.38 -4.83
N LYS A 262 4.43 -17.48 -5.26
CA LYS A 262 5.56 -17.44 -6.21
C LYS A 262 5.23 -16.78 -7.55
N HIS A 263 3.95 -16.75 -7.91
CA HIS A 263 3.46 -16.24 -9.18
C HIS A 263 3.24 -14.71 -9.19
N LEU A 264 3.23 -14.05 -8.03
CA LEU A 264 3.05 -12.60 -7.95
C LEU A 264 4.31 -11.84 -8.38
N VAL A 265 5.48 -12.32 -7.95
CA VAL A 265 6.78 -11.68 -8.21
C VAL A 265 7.92 -12.67 -7.97
N SER A 266 9.09 -12.39 -8.54
CA SER A 266 10.33 -13.11 -8.27
C SER A 266 11.54 -12.19 -8.39
N THR A 267 12.69 -12.61 -7.84
CA THR A 267 13.95 -11.88 -7.98
C THR A 267 14.38 -11.72 -9.45
N PRO A 268 14.27 -12.73 -10.34
CA PRO A 268 14.48 -12.55 -11.78
C PRO A 268 13.54 -11.52 -12.42
N LEU A 269 12.26 -11.49 -12.02
CA LEU A 269 11.33 -10.47 -12.51
C LEU A 269 11.76 -9.06 -12.08
N LEU A 270 12.25 -8.89 -10.85
CA LEU A 270 12.79 -7.60 -10.39
C LEU A 270 13.99 -7.14 -11.25
N ASP A 271 14.90 -8.05 -11.63
CA ASP A 271 15.99 -7.74 -12.57
C ASP A 271 15.47 -7.31 -13.95
N GLN A 272 14.46 -8.01 -14.49
CA GLN A 272 13.82 -7.61 -15.75
C GLN A 272 13.19 -6.22 -15.65
N VAL A 273 12.52 -5.91 -14.53
CA VAL A 273 11.93 -4.58 -14.29
C VAL A 273 13.00 -3.49 -14.34
N LEU A 274 14.16 -3.69 -13.69
CA LEU A 274 15.29 -2.76 -13.73
C LEU A 274 15.84 -2.55 -15.15
N ARG A 275 15.88 -3.60 -15.96
CA ARG A 275 16.41 -3.55 -17.33
C ARG A 275 15.47 -2.87 -18.31
N LYS A 276 14.20 -3.31 -18.32
CA LYS A 276 13.19 -2.92 -19.31
C LYS A 276 12.56 -1.56 -19.01
N ASN A 277 12.54 -1.12 -17.75
CA ASN A 277 11.89 0.12 -17.36
C ASN A 277 12.89 1.22 -16.97
N HIS A 278 12.39 2.46 -16.96
CA HIS A 278 13.12 3.62 -16.48
C HIS A 278 12.95 3.81 -14.97
N ILE A 279 13.59 2.94 -14.18
CA ILE A 279 13.51 2.96 -12.71
C ILE A 279 14.49 4.01 -12.15
N LEU A 280 14.01 4.87 -11.25
CA LEU A 280 14.80 5.90 -10.59
C LEU A 280 15.03 5.60 -9.11
N PHE A 281 16.24 5.87 -8.62
CA PHE A 281 16.51 5.88 -7.18
C PHE A 281 15.64 6.93 -6.47
N THR A 282 15.26 6.68 -5.21
CA THR A 282 14.40 7.53 -4.36
C THR A 282 12.95 7.66 -4.84
N LYS A 283 12.68 7.62 -6.15
CA LYS A 283 11.32 7.60 -6.69
C LYS A 283 10.71 6.21 -6.67
N ASN A 284 11.45 5.22 -7.18
CA ASN A 284 10.95 3.86 -7.38
C ASN A 284 11.72 2.82 -6.55
N ILE A 285 13.02 3.04 -6.36
CA ILE A 285 13.90 2.13 -5.60
C ILE A 285 14.72 2.86 -4.55
N ASP A 286 14.81 2.27 -3.37
CA ASP A 286 15.75 2.63 -2.32
C ASP A 286 16.73 1.48 -2.04
N ILE A 287 17.97 1.86 -1.70
CA ILE A 287 19.00 0.97 -1.20
C ILE A 287 19.27 1.34 0.26
N THR A 288 19.15 0.37 1.16
CA THR A 288 19.27 0.60 2.60
C THR A 288 20.10 -0.46 3.29
N SER A 289 20.74 -0.09 4.40
CA SER A 289 21.38 -1.03 5.33
C SER A 289 21.09 -0.62 6.76
N TYR A 290 21.13 -1.61 7.65
CA TYR A 290 21.13 -1.41 9.09
C TYR A 290 22.21 -2.28 9.70
N SER A 291 23.22 -1.62 10.27
CA SER A 291 24.37 -2.26 10.91
C SER A 291 24.81 -1.41 12.09
N ASP A 292 25.26 -2.05 13.16
CA ASP A 292 25.77 -1.37 14.36
C ASP A 292 24.79 -0.32 14.94
N GLY A 293 23.49 -0.61 14.86
CA GLY A 293 22.43 0.28 15.35
C GLY A 293 22.08 1.44 14.42
N VAL A 294 22.73 1.60 13.27
CA VAL A 294 22.55 2.75 12.37
C VAL A 294 21.90 2.34 11.05
N ARG A 295 20.83 3.05 10.67
CA ARG A 295 20.15 2.87 9.37
C ARG A 295 20.62 3.89 8.34
N GLU A 296 21.13 3.41 7.21
CA GLU A 296 21.69 4.24 6.12
C GLU A 296 20.89 4.09 4.82
N THR A 297 20.81 5.19 4.04
CA THR A 297 20.29 5.18 2.65
C THR A 297 21.48 5.37 1.72
N HIS A 298 21.59 4.53 0.70
CA HIS A 298 22.73 4.54 -0.23
C HIS A 298 22.38 5.04 -1.63
N ASN A 299 21.18 5.56 -1.83
CA ASN A 299 20.66 5.99 -3.14
C ASN A 299 21.60 6.95 -3.87
N PRO A 300 22.18 6.53 -5.00
CA PRO A 300 22.78 7.45 -5.95
C PRO A 300 21.71 8.31 -6.62
N PRO A 301 22.06 9.48 -7.17
CA PRO A 301 21.14 10.22 -8.03
C PRO A 301 20.92 9.49 -9.37
N GLY A 302 19.70 9.57 -9.91
CA GLY A 302 19.39 9.13 -11.28
C GLY A 302 18.84 7.70 -11.38
N ARG A 303 19.11 7.05 -12.52
CA ARG A 303 18.55 5.74 -12.90
C ARG A 303 19.16 4.60 -12.07
N ALA A 304 18.30 3.72 -11.56
CA ALA A 304 18.67 2.48 -10.91
C ALA A 304 18.94 1.40 -11.96
N LEU A 305 20.19 1.32 -12.42
CA LEU A 305 20.63 0.27 -13.34
C LEU A 305 20.95 -1.04 -12.59
N PRO A 306 20.70 -2.21 -13.18
CA PRO A 306 20.99 -3.51 -12.54
C PRO A 306 22.41 -3.61 -11.99
N SER A 307 23.42 -3.18 -12.77
CA SER A 307 24.82 -3.25 -12.35
C SER A 307 25.12 -2.48 -11.05
N VAL A 308 24.40 -1.38 -10.80
CA VAL A 308 24.56 -0.57 -9.59
C VAL A 308 23.77 -1.18 -8.45
N VAL A 309 22.51 -1.56 -8.69
CA VAL A 309 21.62 -2.15 -7.69
C VAL A 309 22.19 -3.46 -7.15
N TRP A 310 22.69 -4.32 -8.02
CA TRP A 310 23.24 -5.62 -7.63
C TRP A 310 24.61 -5.52 -6.96
N ASP A 311 25.42 -4.51 -7.28
CA ASP A 311 26.65 -4.23 -6.52
C ASP A 311 26.31 -3.89 -5.06
N TYR A 312 25.32 -3.03 -4.81
CA TYR A 312 24.85 -2.76 -3.44
C TYR A 312 24.30 -4.00 -2.74
N TYR A 313 23.52 -4.83 -3.44
CA TYR A 313 22.99 -6.08 -2.88
C TYR A 313 24.11 -7.04 -2.47
N GLN A 314 25.13 -7.22 -3.31
CA GLN A 314 26.32 -8.02 -2.98
C GLN A 314 27.07 -7.46 -1.76
N ASN A 315 27.04 -6.14 -1.56
CA ASN A 315 27.56 -5.45 -0.39
C ASN A 315 26.54 -5.34 0.77
N LYS A 316 25.68 -6.36 0.93
CA LYS A 316 24.77 -6.56 2.07
C LYS A 316 23.65 -5.51 2.24
N CYS A 317 23.42 -4.65 1.24
CA CYS A 317 22.32 -3.70 1.26
C CYS A 317 21.00 -4.35 0.84
N SER A 318 19.91 -3.99 1.51
CA SER A 318 18.56 -4.32 1.06
C SER A 318 18.11 -3.39 -0.07
N ILE A 319 17.30 -3.92 -0.97
CA ILE A 319 16.64 -3.20 -2.05
C ILE A 319 15.16 -3.10 -1.70
N ARG A 320 14.61 -1.89 -1.74
CA ARG A 320 13.18 -1.64 -1.56
C ARG A 320 12.61 -1.02 -2.83
N MET A 321 11.56 -1.60 -3.39
CA MET A 321 10.78 -1.01 -4.49
C MET A 321 9.46 -0.44 -3.97
N LEU A 322 9.18 0.83 -4.25
CA LEU A 322 8.14 1.63 -3.59
C LEU A 322 6.74 1.56 -4.24
N ASN A 323 6.68 1.23 -5.53
CA ASN A 323 5.44 1.21 -6.31
C ASN A 323 5.48 0.11 -7.38
N PRO A 324 5.66 -1.16 -6.96
CA PRO A 324 5.81 -2.27 -7.90
C PRO A 324 4.59 -2.48 -8.80
N GLN A 325 3.38 -2.09 -8.37
CA GLN A 325 2.16 -2.12 -9.18
C GLN A 325 2.26 -1.32 -10.48
N THR A 326 3.11 -0.29 -10.53
CA THR A 326 3.32 0.49 -11.76
C THR A 326 3.99 -0.33 -12.86
N PHE A 327 4.77 -1.35 -12.50
CA PHE A 327 5.60 -2.11 -13.44
C PHE A 327 5.28 -3.61 -13.48
N ILE A 328 4.56 -4.13 -12.49
CA ILE A 328 4.26 -5.55 -12.34
C ILE A 328 2.73 -5.72 -12.37
N PRO A 329 2.16 -6.18 -13.52
CA PRO A 329 0.71 -6.31 -13.70
C PRO A 329 0.01 -7.15 -12.63
N ALA A 330 0.62 -8.25 -12.19
CA ALA A 330 0.05 -9.11 -11.14
C ALA A 330 -0.17 -8.37 -9.81
N ILE A 331 0.73 -7.43 -9.46
CA ILE A 331 0.60 -6.61 -8.25
C ILE A 331 -0.44 -5.51 -8.46
N HIS A 332 -0.54 -4.92 -9.66
CA HIS A 332 -1.64 -3.99 -9.98
C HIS A 332 -2.99 -4.68 -9.88
N ALA A 333 -3.15 -5.87 -10.47
CA ALA A 333 -4.37 -6.66 -10.40
C ALA A 333 -4.77 -6.93 -8.94
N MET A 334 -3.84 -7.46 -8.14
CA MET A 334 -4.09 -7.73 -6.72
C MET A 334 -4.48 -6.46 -5.95
N ASN A 335 -3.72 -5.38 -6.10
CA ASN A 335 -3.99 -4.13 -5.38
C ASN A 335 -5.34 -3.53 -5.79
N ALA A 336 -5.59 -3.37 -7.09
CA ALA A 336 -6.82 -2.77 -7.61
C ALA A 336 -8.06 -3.60 -7.25
N THR A 337 -7.97 -4.93 -7.26
CA THR A 337 -9.05 -5.80 -6.78
C THR A 337 -9.29 -5.64 -5.28
N LEU A 338 -8.23 -5.55 -4.45
CA LEU A 338 -8.40 -5.36 -3.01
C LEU A 338 -8.86 -3.95 -2.63
N GLN A 339 -8.67 -2.94 -3.48
CA GLN A 339 -9.29 -1.61 -3.28
C GLN A 339 -10.81 -1.71 -3.24
N GLU A 340 -11.40 -2.56 -4.08
CA GLU A 340 -12.85 -2.80 -4.08
C GLU A 340 -13.29 -3.46 -2.75
N PHE A 341 -12.45 -4.31 -2.17
CA PHE A 341 -12.74 -4.95 -0.88
C PHE A 341 -12.61 -3.98 0.31
N PHE A 342 -11.54 -3.19 0.36
CA PHE A 342 -11.23 -2.32 1.50
C PHE A 342 -11.89 -0.93 1.44
N GLY A 343 -12.37 -0.49 0.28
CA GLY A 343 -12.91 0.85 0.08
C GLY A 343 -11.89 1.99 0.30
N CYS A 344 -10.59 1.68 0.25
CA CYS A 344 -9.49 2.62 0.38
C CYS A 344 -8.31 2.19 -0.51
N PHE A 345 -7.31 3.07 -0.70
CA PHE A 345 -6.17 2.76 -1.55
C PHE A 345 -5.36 1.58 -1.01
N VAL A 346 -4.91 0.72 -1.93
CA VAL A 346 -4.07 -0.45 -1.62
C VAL A 346 -2.71 -0.26 -2.28
N GLY A 347 -1.72 0.04 -1.45
CA GLY A 347 -0.32 0.16 -1.87
C GLY A 347 0.45 -1.15 -1.68
N ALA A 348 1.63 -1.23 -2.30
CA ALA A 348 2.57 -2.32 -2.05
C ALA A 348 4.01 -1.81 -2.09
N ASN A 349 4.88 -2.44 -1.30
CA ASN A 349 6.35 -2.33 -1.43
C ASN A 349 6.95 -3.72 -1.61
N LEU A 350 8.02 -3.84 -2.40
CA LEU A 350 8.87 -5.04 -2.43
C LEU A 350 10.13 -4.82 -1.62
N TYR A 351 10.56 -5.86 -0.92
CA TYR A 351 11.79 -5.83 -0.14
C TYR A 351 12.63 -7.07 -0.44
N LEU A 352 13.80 -6.86 -1.02
CA LEU A 352 14.81 -7.87 -1.28
C LEU A 352 16.01 -7.64 -0.36
N THR A 353 16.24 -8.54 0.59
CA THR A 353 17.34 -8.46 1.55
C THR A 353 18.33 -9.62 1.29
N PRO A 354 19.64 -9.35 1.15
CA PRO A 354 20.65 -10.40 0.95
C PRO A 354 20.85 -11.24 2.23
N PRO A 355 21.51 -12.42 2.15
CA PRO A 355 21.79 -13.25 3.33
C PRO A 355 22.61 -12.51 4.38
N ASN A 356 22.37 -12.84 5.65
CA ASN A 356 23.04 -12.29 6.82
C ASN A 356 23.06 -10.75 6.86
N SER A 357 21.90 -10.11 6.67
CA SER A 357 21.82 -8.65 6.77
C SER A 357 20.44 -8.15 7.19
N GLN A 358 20.43 -6.90 7.66
CA GLN A 358 19.23 -6.15 8.01
C GLN A 358 19.20 -4.85 7.20
N GLY A 359 18.05 -4.54 6.62
CA GLY A 359 17.88 -3.34 5.77
C GLY A 359 17.38 -2.10 6.50
N PHE A 360 16.63 -2.30 7.59
CA PHE A 360 15.88 -1.25 8.27
C PHE A 360 16.03 -1.39 9.78
N ALA A 361 16.09 -0.26 10.48
CA ALA A 361 16.01 -0.21 11.93
C ALA A 361 14.60 -0.65 12.40
N PRO A 362 14.42 -1.01 13.69
CA PRO A 362 13.09 -1.16 14.27
C PRO A 362 12.23 0.10 14.09
N HIS A 363 10.97 -0.06 13.68
CA HIS A 363 9.99 1.00 13.48
C HIS A 363 8.57 0.44 13.47
N TYR A 364 7.57 1.31 13.62
CA TYR A 364 6.20 1.07 13.16
C TYR A 364 5.82 2.02 12.02
N ASP A 365 4.85 1.58 11.21
CA ASP A 365 4.25 2.34 10.10
C ASP A 365 2.84 2.84 10.44
N ASP A 366 2.29 3.69 9.57
CA ASP A 366 0.96 4.32 9.65
C ASP A 366 -0.12 3.60 8.83
N VAL A 367 0.10 2.33 8.52
CA VAL A 367 -0.76 1.51 7.65
C VAL A 367 -0.99 0.14 8.26
N GLU A 368 -2.12 -0.46 7.90
CA GLU A 368 -2.36 -1.87 8.14
C GLU A 368 -1.54 -2.67 7.11
N ALA A 369 -0.62 -3.51 7.57
CA ALA A 369 0.36 -4.16 6.72
C ALA A 369 0.15 -5.67 6.64
N PHE A 370 0.14 -6.21 5.42
CA PHE A 370 0.14 -7.63 5.12
C PHE A 370 1.44 -7.99 4.39
N ILE A 371 2.30 -8.77 5.04
CA ILE A 371 3.61 -9.17 4.53
C ILE A 371 3.51 -10.59 3.98
N PHE A 372 3.67 -10.71 2.65
CA PHE A 372 3.69 -11.98 1.92
C PHE A 372 5.14 -12.39 1.67
N GLN A 373 5.60 -13.47 2.29
CA GLN A 373 6.95 -13.96 2.05
C GLN A 373 7.00 -14.74 0.72
N ILE A 374 7.76 -14.25 -0.25
CA ILE A 374 7.77 -14.78 -1.63
C ILE A 374 8.91 -15.77 -1.83
N GLU A 375 10.14 -15.37 -1.47
CA GLU A 375 11.33 -16.21 -1.62
C GLU A 375 12.14 -16.21 -0.32
N GLY A 376 12.82 -17.32 -0.06
CA GLY A 376 13.74 -17.45 1.08
C GLY A 376 13.05 -17.31 2.43
N GLN A 377 13.79 -16.79 3.42
CA GLN A 377 13.33 -16.71 4.81
C GLN A 377 13.83 -15.45 5.52
N LYS A 378 13.05 -14.93 6.47
CA LYS A 378 13.43 -13.76 7.28
C LYS A 378 12.97 -13.95 8.72
N ARG A 379 13.85 -13.68 9.68
CA ARG A 379 13.48 -13.60 11.10
C ARG A 379 12.84 -12.26 11.38
N TRP A 380 11.60 -12.28 11.82
CA TRP A 380 10.83 -11.12 12.20
C TRP A 380 10.67 -11.06 13.71
N ARG A 381 10.94 -9.88 14.28
CA ARG A 381 10.63 -9.55 15.66
C ARG A 381 9.60 -8.43 15.70
N LEU A 382 8.51 -8.66 16.40
CA LEU A 382 7.41 -7.72 16.58
C LEU A 382 7.30 -7.31 18.04
N TYR A 383 6.91 -6.07 18.30
CA TYR A 383 6.80 -5.50 19.64
C TYR A 383 5.49 -4.70 19.74
N LYS A 384 5.03 -4.52 20.97
CA LYS A 384 3.93 -3.58 21.25
C LYS A 384 4.37 -2.14 20.98
N PRO A 385 3.44 -1.21 20.74
CA PRO A 385 3.73 0.22 20.83
C PRO A 385 4.37 0.56 22.19
N LEU A 386 5.20 1.61 22.25
CA LEU A 386 5.94 1.97 23.47
C LEU A 386 5.03 2.37 24.63
N ASN A 387 3.85 2.90 24.33
CA ASN A 387 2.82 3.26 25.29
C ASN A 387 1.43 3.22 24.62
N GLU A 388 0.38 3.32 25.43
CA GLU A 388 -1.02 3.23 24.95
C GLU A 388 -1.39 4.32 23.94
N ASN A 389 -0.77 5.51 24.00
CA ASN A 389 -1.05 6.61 23.06
C ASN A 389 -0.46 6.36 21.66
N GLU A 390 0.46 5.40 21.53
CA GLU A 390 1.06 5.00 20.26
C GLU A 390 0.31 3.82 19.61
N PHE A 391 -0.81 3.39 20.19
CA PHE A 391 -1.70 2.43 19.54
C PHE A 391 -2.45 3.07 18.38
N LEU A 392 -2.50 2.39 17.22
CA LEU A 392 -3.12 2.87 15.99
C LEU A 392 -2.67 4.29 15.56
N PRO A 393 -1.36 4.56 15.49
CA PRO A 393 -0.85 5.90 15.22
C PRO A 393 -1.25 6.37 13.82
N ARG A 394 -1.48 7.67 13.68
CA ARG A 394 -1.80 8.30 12.38
C ARG A 394 -0.57 8.50 11.47
N TYR A 395 0.63 8.36 12.02
CA TYR A 395 1.90 8.67 11.36
C TYR A 395 2.95 7.62 11.71
N SER A 396 3.88 7.38 10.78
CA SER A 396 4.97 6.43 10.97
C SER A 396 5.93 6.93 12.07
N SER A 397 6.56 6.00 12.76
CA SER A 397 7.56 6.31 13.80
C SER A 397 8.88 6.80 13.24
N LYS A 398 9.75 7.28 14.15
CA LYS A 398 11.18 7.34 13.91
C LYS A 398 11.79 5.93 13.87
N ASN A 399 13.03 5.83 13.39
CA ASN A 399 13.83 4.63 13.63
C ASN A 399 14.15 4.53 15.14
N PHE A 400 13.86 3.39 15.76
CA PHE A 400 14.18 3.13 17.15
C PHE A 400 15.54 2.44 17.29
N ASP A 401 16.21 2.73 18.40
CA ASP A 401 17.35 1.96 18.88
C ASP A 401 16.86 0.71 19.62
N GLN A 402 17.68 -0.35 19.65
CA GLN A 402 17.30 -1.60 20.35
C GLN A 402 17.05 -1.37 21.85
N SER A 403 17.68 -0.36 22.45
CA SER A 403 17.47 -0.01 23.86
C SER A 403 16.13 0.69 24.13
N GLU A 404 15.45 1.20 23.11
CA GLU A 404 14.15 1.86 23.24
C GLU A 404 12.99 0.86 23.19
N ILE A 405 13.22 -0.33 22.62
CA ILE A 405 12.19 -1.34 22.40
C ILE A 405 12.33 -2.46 23.43
N GLY A 406 11.20 -2.90 23.98
CA GLY A 406 11.17 -3.97 24.99
C GLY A 406 11.32 -5.37 24.39
N GLU A 407 10.80 -6.38 25.09
CA GLU A 407 10.81 -7.75 24.60
C GLU A 407 9.85 -7.96 23.41
N PRO A 408 10.23 -8.79 22.42
CA PRO A 408 9.35 -9.07 21.29
C PRO A 408 8.13 -9.87 21.74
N ILE A 409 6.95 -9.47 21.27
CA ILE A 409 5.70 -10.25 21.41
C ILE A 409 5.62 -11.39 20.41
N LEU A 410 6.42 -11.33 19.35
CA LEU A 410 6.61 -12.41 18.39
C LEU A 410 8.05 -12.35 17.89
N ASP A 411 8.72 -13.50 17.92
CA ASP A 411 10.03 -13.70 17.29
C ASP A 411 9.97 -15.00 16.49
N THR A 412 9.91 -14.90 15.16
CA THR A 412 9.71 -16.07 14.31
C THR A 412 10.39 -15.95 12.97
N ILE A 413 10.69 -17.09 12.35
CA ILE A 413 11.19 -17.18 10.98
C ILE A 413 9.99 -17.35 10.07
N VAL A 414 9.77 -16.35 9.22
CA VAL A 414 8.73 -16.35 8.18
C VAL A 414 9.37 -16.90 6.90
N LYS A 415 8.76 -17.91 6.29
CA LYS A 415 9.27 -18.61 5.10
C LYS A 415 8.37 -18.36 3.89
N ALA A 416 8.90 -18.63 2.69
CA ALA A 416 8.13 -18.51 1.45
C ALA A 416 6.74 -19.17 1.59
N GLY A 417 5.69 -18.45 1.17
CA GLY A 417 4.29 -18.84 1.28
C GLY A 417 3.58 -18.42 2.58
N ASP A 418 4.31 -18.01 3.61
CA ASP A 418 3.72 -17.55 4.86
C ASP A 418 3.22 -16.09 4.77
N LEU A 419 2.28 -15.73 5.65
CA LEU A 419 1.75 -14.37 5.80
C LEU A 419 2.01 -13.85 7.21
N LEU A 420 2.40 -12.58 7.31
CA LEU A 420 2.41 -11.83 8.57
C LEU A 420 1.57 -10.56 8.43
N TYR A 421 0.54 -10.40 9.26
CA TYR A 421 -0.25 -9.17 9.34
C TYR A 421 0.13 -8.36 10.59
N LEU A 422 0.27 -7.05 10.41
CA LEU A 422 0.65 -6.07 11.43
C LEU A 422 -0.36 -4.92 11.45
N PRO A 423 -1.08 -4.70 12.56
CA PRO A 423 -1.78 -3.43 12.78
C PRO A 423 -0.81 -2.26 12.81
N ARG A 424 -1.22 -1.08 12.33
CA ARG A 424 -0.39 0.14 12.41
C ARG A 424 -0.01 0.42 13.87
N GLY A 425 1.23 0.84 14.09
CA GLY A 425 1.81 0.98 15.44
C GLY A 425 2.53 -0.27 15.97
N THR A 426 2.41 -1.42 15.32
CA THR A 426 3.22 -2.60 15.66
C THR A 426 4.68 -2.35 15.28
N ILE A 427 5.54 -2.15 16.28
CA ILE A 427 6.98 -2.02 16.04
C ILE A 427 7.50 -3.36 15.51
N HIS A 428 8.29 -3.32 14.44
CA HIS A 428 8.80 -4.51 13.80
C HIS A 428 10.22 -4.31 13.26
N GLN A 429 10.95 -5.41 13.19
CA GLN A 429 12.23 -5.49 12.49
C GLN A 429 12.42 -6.87 11.87
N GLY A 430 13.04 -6.90 10.69
CA GLY A 430 13.29 -8.13 9.94
C GLY A 430 14.74 -8.27 9.52
N MET A 431 15.36 -9.40 9.81
CA MET A 431 16.74 -9.74 9.44
C MET A 431 16.78 -11.10 8.71
N THR A 432 17.58 -11.21 7.66
CA THR A 432 17.80 -12.49 6.96
C THR A 432 18.71 -13.41 7.77
N LEU A 433 18.56 -14.73 7.54
CA LEU A 433 19.45 -15.74 8.12
C LEU A 433 20.78 -15.79 7.36
N GLU A 434 21.73 -16.59 7.86
CA GLU A 434 23.11 -16.60 7.35
C GLU A 434 23.23 -16.95 5.86
N ASP A 435 22.42 -17.89 5.38
CA ASP A 435 22.58 -18.57 4.09
C ASP A 435 21.46 -18.31 3.08
N THR A 436 20.45 -17.51 3.44
CA THR A 436 19.26 -17.30 2.61
C THR A 436 18.92 -15.82 2.45
N HIS A 437 18.59 -15.41 1.24
CA HIS A 437 17.99 -14.10 0.99
C HIS A 437 16.53 -14.10 1.42
N SER A 438 15.89 -12.93 1.34
CA SER A 438 14.45 -12.81 1.53
C SER A 438 13.89 -11.85 0.50
N LEU A 439 12.85 -12.28 -0.21
CA LEU A 439 11.97 -11.41 -1.00
C LEU A 439 10.58 -11.45 -0.38
N HIS A 440 10.02 -10.30 -0.04
CA HIS A 440 8.62 -10.20 0.39
C HIS A 440 7.92 -8.99 -0.23
N ILE A 441 6.60 -9.08 -0.31
CA ILE A 441 5.70 -7.96 -0.60
C ILE A 441 5.12 -7.50 0.73
N THR A 442 5.10 -6.20 0.98
CA THR A 442 4.25 -5.61 2.02
C THR A 442 3.11 -4.89 1.34
N LEU A 443 1.91 -5.45 1.40
CA LEU A 443 0.68 -4.78 1.00
C LEU A 443 0.20 -3.90 2.15
N SER A 444 -0.10 -2.64 1.85
CA SER A 444 -0.42 -1.62 2.85
C SER A 444 -1.77 -0.98 2.55
N VAL A 445 -2.65 -0.91 3.55
CA VAL A 445 -4.00 -0.35 3.42
C VAL A 445 -4.33 0.57 4.62
N TYR A 446 -5.47 1.27 4.54
CA TYR A 446 -6.05 2.02 5.67
C TYR A 446 -5.24 3.25 6.17
N GLN A 447 -4.33 3.79 5.35
CA GLN A 447 -3.65 5.04 5.72
C GLN A 447 -4.67 6.18 5.85
N LYS A 448 -4.65 6.90 6.98
CA LYS A 448 -5.55 8.03 7.26
C LYS A 448 -7.03 7.74 6.99
N ASN A 449 -7.46 6.54 7.35
CA ASN A 449 -8.83 6.07 7.17
C ASN A 449 -9.53 5.83 8.52
N SER A 450 -9.36 6.74 9.48
CA SER A 450 -9.86 6.61 10.85
C SER A 450 -11.00 7.60 11.16
N TRP A 451 -11.67 7.43 12.30
CA TRP A 451 -12.74 8.32 12.75
C TRP A 451 -12.33 9.80 12.82
N VAL A 452 -11.09 10.10 13.22
CA VAL A 452 -10.62 11.49 13.25
C VAL A 452 -10.44 12.07 11.84
N ASP A 453 -10.07 11.26 10.85
CA ASP A 453 -9.94 11.72 9.46
C ASP A 453 -11.32 12.07 8.89
N LEU A 454 -12.37 11.30 9.22
CA LEU A 454 -13.76 11.63 8.88
C LEU A 454 -14.25 12.89 9.62
N LEU A 455 -13.98 13.01 10.92
CA LEU A 455 -14.36 14.19 11.72
C LEU A 455 -13.64 15.46 11.26
N GLU A 456 -12.41 15.35 10.76
CA GLU A 456 -11.67 16.45 10.12
C GLU A 456 -12.34 16.94 8.84
N LYS A 457 -13.17 16.11 8.17
CA LYS A 457 -14.07 16.55 7.08
C LYS A 457 -15.39 17.13 7.62
N ALA A 458 -15.99 16.47 8.60
CA ALA A 458 -17.32 16.80 9.10
C ALA A 458 -17.39 18.13 9.87
N LEU A 459 -16.46 18.36 10.81
CA LEU A 459 -16.56 19.46 11.76
C LEU A 459 -16.38 20.85 11.11
N PRO A 460 -15.45 21.08 10.17
CA PRO A 460 -15.36 22.37 9.47
C PRO A 460 -16.65 22.71 8.70
N GLN A 461 -17.28 21.72 8.06
CA GLN A 461 -18.54 21.91 7.32
C GLN A 461 -19.71 22.17 8.27
N ALA A 462 -19.77 21.45 9.39
CA ALA A 462 -20.76 21.72 10.44
C ALA A 462 -20.64 23.14 10.98
N LEU A 463 -19.41 23.62 11.21
CA LEU A 463 -19.17 25.01 11.65
C LEU A 463 -19.62 26.04 10.62
N GLN A 464 -19.37 25.78 9.34
CA GLN A 464 -19.83 26.67 8.27
C GLN A 464 -21.37 26.72 8.22
N ARG A 465 -22.05 25.57 8.24
CA ARG A 465 -23.52 25.51 8.26
C ARG A 465 -24.12 26.14 9.51
N ALA A 466 -23.52 25.91 10.67
CA ALA A 466 -23.93 26.54 11.92
C ALA A 466 -23.81 28.08 11.82
N ALA A 467 -22.69 28.58 11.27
CA ALA A 467 -22.50 30.00 11.05
C ALA A 467 -23.47 30.61 10.03
N GLU A 468 -23.98 29.84 9.06
CA GLU A 468 -24.99 30.29 8.10
C GLU A 468 -26.40 30.29 8.71
N ASN A 469 -26.76 29.24 9.46
CA ASN A 469 -28.14 28.97 9.84
C ASN A 469 -28.48 29.35 11.29
N ASP A 470 -27.48 29.52 12.17
CA ASP A 470 -27.69 29.81 13.59
C ASP A 470 -26.93 31.06 14.04
N SER A 471 -27.71 32.09 14.40
CA SER A 471 -27.18 33.35 14.90
C SER A 471 -26.31 33.22 16.16
N ARG A 472 -26.51 32.19 16.99
CA ARG A 472 -25.73 31.94 18.22
C ARG A 472 -24.24 31.75 17.90
N PHE A 473 -23.92 31.12 16.77
CA PHE A 473 -22.54 30.95 16.29
C PHE A 473 -21.95 32.22 15.67
N ARG A 474 -22.79 33.21 15.35
CA ARG A 474 -22.38 34.53 14.82
C ARG A 474 -22.29 35.61 15.90
N GLN A 475 -22.72 35.34 17.13
CA GLN A 475 -22.61 36.30 18.22
C GLN A 475 -21.14 36.66 18.47
N GLY A 476 -20.88 37.96 18.66
CA GLY A 476 -19.54 38.45 18.97
C GLY A 476 -19.02 37.87 20.29
N LEU A 477 -17.72 37.58 20.36
CA LEU A 477 -17.08 37.17 21.60
C LEU A 477 -17.24 38.26 22.68
N PRO A 478 -17.32 37.89 23.98
CA PRO A 478 -17.37 38.86 25.06
C PRO A 478 -16.21 39.86 25.00
N LEU A 479 -16.51 41.14 25.22
CA LEU A 479 -15.47 42.17 25.25
C LEU A 479 -14.42 41.86 26.32
N ASN A 480 -13.15 42.08 26.00
CA ASN A 480 -12.01 41.83 26.88
C ASN A 480 -11.85 40.37 27.34
N TYR A 481 -12.39 39.37 26.63
CA TYR A 481 -12.26 37.96 27.01
C TYR A 481 -10.80 37.49 27.20
N LEU A 482 -9.87 38.09 26.46
CA LEU A 482 -8.42 37.85 26.56
C LEU A 482 -7.82 38.20 27.94
N LYS A 483 -8.53 38.92 28.80
CA LYS A 483 -8.08 39.20 30.18
C LYS A 483 -8.25 37.98 31.11
N TYR A 484 -9.13 37.04 30.76
CA TYR A 484 -9.46 35.90 31.63
C TYR A 484 -9.48 34.54 30.92
N VAL A 485 -9.39 34.50 29.59
CA VAL A 485 -9.22 33.28 28.79
C VAL A 485 -7.88 33.32 28.05
N GLY A 486 -7.10 32.25 28.17
CA GLY A 486 -5.75 32.13 27.63
C GLY A 486 -4.86 31.31 28.56
N THR A 487 -3.72 30.83 28.06
CA THR A 487 -2.74 30.05 28.85
C THR A 487 -2.15 30.85 30.01
N GLY A 488 -2.01 32.17 29.86
CA GLY A 488 -1.50 33.07 30.91
C GLY A 488 -2.55 33.59 31.90
N CYS A 489 -3.83 33.19 31.78
CA CYS A 489 -4.91 33.67 32.66
C CYS A 489 -5.22 32.65 33.76
N ASN A 490 -5.27 33.12 35.01
CA ASN A 490 -5.73 32.32 36.16
C ASN A 490 -7.19 31.88 36.01
N THR A 491 -7.56 30.78 36.67
CA THR A 491 -8.95 30.30 36.71
C THR A 491 -9.82 31.28 37.51
N ASN A 492 -10.99 31.60 36.97
CA ASN A 492 -12.02 32.40 37.62
C ASN A 492 -13.40 32.07 37.02
N ASP A 493 -14.47 32.52 37.68
CA ASP A 493 -15.86 32.24 37.26
C ASP A 493 -16.13 32.65 35.81
N ARG A 494 -15.54 33.76 35.34
CA ARG A 494 -15.71 34.23 33.95
C ARG A 494 -15.10 33.26 32.94
N LYS A 495 -13.96 32.65 33.27
CA LYS A 495 -13.31 31.62 32.45
C LYS A 495 -14.18 30.37 32.36
N ASP A 496 -14.85 29.99 33.45
CA ASP A 496 -15.72 28.82 33.47
C ASP A 496 -17.05 29.06 32.75
N VAL A 497 -17.65 30.24 32.88
CA VAL A 497 -18.79 30.66 32.04
C VAL A 497 -18.42 30.62 30.56
N PHE A 498 -17.23 31.13 30.19
CA PHE A 498 -16.76 31.09 28.80
C PHE A 498 -16.61 29.65 28.29
N LYS A 499 -15.98 28.77 29.08
CA LYS A 499 -15.83 27.34 28.73
C LYS A 499 -17.19 26.66 28.57
N ASN A 500 -18.14 26.92 29.46
CA ASN A 500 -19.48 26.35 29.39
C ASN A 500 -20.22 26.83 28.14
N ASN A 501 -20.06 28.10 27.77
CA ASN A 501 -20.62 28.61 26.53
C ASN A 501 -20.05 27.88 25.29
N ILE A 502 -18.73 27.64 25.25
CA ILE A 502 -18.11 26.84 24.17
C ILE A 502 -18.65 25.42 24.15
N LYS A 503 -18.77 24.74 25.31
CA LYS A 503 -19.34 23.39 25.39
C LYS A 503 -20.78 23.35 24.87
N ASN A 504 -21.60 24.34 25.24
CA ASN A 504 -22.98 24.44 24.76
C ASN A 504 -23.03 24.63 23.24
N LEU A 505 -22.18 25.52 22.68
CA LEU A 505 -22.10 25.71 21.23
C LEU A 505 -21.61 24.44 20.51
N ILE A 506 -20.67 23.69 21.08
CA ILE A 506 -20.26 22.38 20.53
C ILE A 506 -21.42 21.37 20.60
N GLY A 507 -22.23 21.39 21.66
CA GLY A 507 -23.44 20.57 21.75
C GLY A 507 -24.45 20.88 20.64
N LEU A 508 -24.67 22.17 20.36
CA LEU A 508 -25.52 22.63 19.25
C LEU A 508 -24.92 22.32 17.87
N LEU A 509 -23.59 22.28 17.76
CA LEU A 509 -22.90 21.96 16.51
C LEU A 509 -23.27 20.57 15.98
N LEU A 510 -23.64 19.64 16.87
CA LEU A 510 -24.05 18.28 16.51
C LEU A 510 -25.26 18.25 15.56
N GLU A 511 -26.17 19.22 15.68
CA GLU A 511 -27.35 19.36 14.81
C GLU A 511 -26.99 19.78 13.38
N HIS A 512 -25.77 20.28 13.17
CA HIS A 512 -25.27 20.76 11.88
C HIS A 512 -24.29 19.78 11.22
N ILE A 513 -24.04 18.62 11.83
CA ILE A 513 -23.19 17.57 11.24
C ILE A 513 -23.96 16.87 10.13
N ASP A 514 -23.32 16.76 8.97
CA ASP A 514 -23.81 16.02 7.81
C ASP A 514 -22.78 14.95 7.52
N VAL A 515 -23.14 13.73 7.90
CA VAL A 515 -22.26 12.57 7.80
C VAL A 515 -22.08 12.16 6.33
N ASP A 516 -23.12 12.32 5.51
CA ASP A 516 -23.08 11.96 4.10
C ASP A 516 -22.12 12.87 3.32
N ASN A 517 -22.19 14.19 3.55
CA ASN A 517 -21.24 15.12 2.94
C ASN A 517 -19.79 14.86 3.41
N ALA A 518 -19.58 14.53 4.68
CA ALA A 518 -18.26 14.17 5.18
C ALA A 518 -17.72 12.90 4.52
N ALA A 519 -18.59 11.89 4.34
CA ALA A 519 -18.25 10.67 3.63
C ALA A 519 -17.94 10.92 2.15
N ASP A 520 -18.67 11.81 1.48
CA ASP A 520 -18.38 12.22 0.10
C ASP A 520 -17.04 12.93 -0.04
N LEU A 521 -16.72 13.85 0.87
CA LEU A 521 -15.41 14.53 0.89
C LEU A 521 -14.26 13.57 1.13
N MET A 522 -14.48 12.53 1.95
CA MET A 522 -13.50 11.46 2.18
C MET A 522 -13.38 10.53 0.97
N ALA A 523 -14.50 10.15 0.34
CA ALA A 523 -14.53 9.35 -0.87
C ALA A 523 -13.85 10.05 -2.05
N LYS A 524 -14.01 11.38 -2.18
CA LYS A 524 -13.32 12.19 -3.19
C LYS A 524 -11.80 12.06 -3.11
N ASP A 525 -11.24 12.10 -1.89
CA ASP A 525 -9.82 11.87 -1.68
C ASP A 525 -9.44 10.43 -2.03
N HIS A 526 -10.23 9.44 -1.60
CA HIS A 526 -9.97 8.03 -1.89
C HIS A 526 -9.97 7.73 -3.40
N ILE A 527 -10.91 8.29 -4.17
CA ILE A 527 -10.96 8.11 -5.62
C ILE A 527 -9.72 8.66 -6.32
N HIS A 528 -9.21 9.81 -5.86
CA HIS A 528 -7.95 10.35 -6.40
C HIS A 528 -6.75 9.48 -6.04
N ASP A 529 -6.79 8.86 -4.86
CA ASP A 529 -5.76 7.95 -4.39
C ASP A 529 -5.77 6.62 -5.15
N PHE A 530 -6.94 6.10 -5.57
CA PHE A 530 -7.11 4.77 -6.20
C PHE A 530 -6.26 4.52 -7.44
N LEU A 531 -5.74 3.30 -7.54
CA LEU A 531 -5.28 2.75 -8.82
C LEU A 531 -6.45 2.65 -9.80
N PRO A 532 -6.20 2.77 -11.11
CA PRO A 532 -7.21 2.45 -12.11
C PRO A 532 -7.66 0.99 -11.94
N PRO A 533 -8.95 0.68 -12.16
CA PRO A 533 -9.46 -0.67 -12.02
C PRO A 533 -8.69 -1.67 -12.90
N PHE A 534 -8.58 -2.90 -12.41
CA PHE A 534 -8.08 -4.01 -13.22
C PHE A 534 -9.26 -4.74 -13.89
N LEU A 535 -9.14 -4.95 -15.21
CA LEU A 535 -10.17 -5.55 -16.05
C LEU A 535 -9.77 -6.96 -16.48
N MET A 536 -10.64 -7.92 -16.21
CA MET A 536 -10.50 -9.27 -16.74
C MET A 536 -10.68 -9.29 -18.25
N LYS A 537 -10.11 -10.26 -18.95
CA LYS A 537 -10.19 -10.36 -20.43
C LYS A 537 -11.63 -10.33 -20.96
N LYS A 538 -12.59 -10.98 -20.27
CA LYS A 538 -14.02 -10.93 -20.64
C LYS A 538 -14.60 -9.53 -20.43
N GLU A 539 -14.29 -8.89 -19.29
CA GLU A 539 -14.74 -7.52 -19.01
C GLU A 539 -14.19 -6.52 -20.04
N ARG A 540 -12.91 -6.64 -20.43
CA ARG A 540 -12.29 -5.73 -21.42
C ARG A 540 -13.07 -5.70 -22.74
N LYS A 541 -13.48 -6.88 -23.21
CA LYS A 541 -14.31 -7.04 -24.42
C LYS A 541 -15.72 -6.48 -24.33
N CYS A 542 -16.19 -6.13 -23.13
CA CYS A 542 -17.50 -5.51 -22.91
C CYS A 542 -17.35 -4.06 -22.39
N THR A 543 -16.19 -3.44 -22.61
CA THR A 543 -15.90 -2.05 -22.24
C THR A 543 -15.33 -1.32 -23.44
N VAL A 544 -15.40 0.02 -23.43
CA VAL A 544 -14.79 0.90 -24.43
C VAL A 544 -13.28 0.65 -24.68
N ALA A 545 -12.60 -0.11 -23.80
CA ALA A 545 -11.18 -0.42 -23.96
C ALA A 545 -10.89 -1.40 -25.12
N GLU A 546 -11.76 -2.37 -25.38
CA GLU A 546 -11.61 -3.34 -26.48
C GLU A 546 -12.87 -3.47 -27.36
N ASP A 547 -14.00 -2.94 -26.92
CA ASP A 547 -15.28 -2.93 -27.65
C ASP A 547 -15.58 -1.55 -28.25
N GLY A 548 -16.40 -1.53 -29.30
CA GLY A 548 -16.72 -0.33 -30.08
C GLY A 548 -15.91 -0.20 -31.37
N GLU A 549 -15.70 1.04 -31.80
CA GLU A 549 -15.19 1.39 -33.12
C GLU A 549 -13.73 0.94 -33.35
N ILE A 550 -13.50 0.14 -34.40
CA ILE A 550 -12.18 -0.35 -34.78
C ILE A 550 -11.80 0.15 -36.17
N MET A 551 -10.65 0.84 -36.25
CA MET A 551 -10.03 1.21 -37.53
C MET A 551 -9.43 -0.03 -38.21
N THR A 552 -9.91 -0.34 -39.40
CA THR A 552 -9.36 -1.42 -40.23
C THR A 552 -8.15 -0.94 -41.04
N ASN A 553 -7.36 -1.88 -41.56
CA ASN A 553 -6.21 -1.59 -42.42
C ASN A 553 -6.60 -0.83 -43.71
N ASP A 554 -7.86 -0.92 -44.13
CA ASP A 554 -8.39 -0.22 -45.30
C ASP A 554 -8.83 1.22 -44.99
N GLY A 555 -8.61 1.71 -43.76
CA GLY A 555 -9.01 3.05 -43.33
C GLY A 555 -10.51 3.20 -43.03
N VAL A 556 -11.23 2.08 -42.87
CA VAL A 556 -12.67 2.06 -42.56
C VAL A 556 -12.87 1.71 -41.09
N VAL A 557 -13.70 2.49 -40.40
CA VAL A 557 -14.16 2.18 -39.04
C VAL A 557 -15.27 1.13 -39.12
N LYS A 558 -15.09 0.00 -38.44
CA LYS A 558 -16.11 -1.04 -38.24
C LYS A 558 -16.52 -1.08 -36.78
N ASN A 559 -17.54 -1.86 -36.46
CA ASN A 559 -18.03 -2.05 -35.09
C ASN A 559 -18.54 -0.75 -34.43
N CYS A 560 -19.28 0.06 -35.20
CA CYS A 560 -20.03 1.20 -34.68
C CYS A 560 -21.23 0.69 -33.87
N ALA A 561 -20.92 0.16 -32.69
CA ALA A 561 -21.87 -0.46 -31.80
C ALA A 561 -22.75 0.61 -31.15
N GLU A 562 -24.07 0.46 -31.26
CA GLU A 562 -25.00 1.41 -30.65
C GLU A 562 -25.51 0.90 -29.30
N ILE A 563 -25.46 1.77 -28.30
CA ILE A 563 -26.15 1.55 -27.02
C ILE A 563 -27.64 1.79 -27.24
N LEU A 564 -28.44 0.75 -27.02
CA LEU A 564 -29.88 0.73 -27.19
C LEU A 564 -30.59 0.75 -25.82
N PRO A 565 -31.89 1.10 -25.76
CA PRO A 565 -32.67 1.01 -24.52
C PRO A 565 -32.63 -0.38 -23.88
N GLU A 566 -32.50 -1.44 -24.67
CA GLU A 566 -32.44 -2.83 -24.23
C GLU A 566 -31.07 -3.23 -23.69
N THR A 567 -30.00 -2.52 -24.07
CA THR A 567 -28.63 -2.82 -23.65
C THR A 567 -28.56 -2.94 -22.14
N ARG A 568 -27.96 -4.02 -21.65
CA ARG A 568 -27.80 -4.29 -20.23
C ARG A 568 -26.42 -3.85 -19.79
N ILE A 569 -26.38 -2.98 -18.78
CA ILE A 569 -25.16 -2.33 -18.29
C ILE A 569 -25.01 -2.53 -16.79
N ARG A 570 -23.77 -2.47 -16.30
CA ARG A 570 -23.47 -2.32 -14.86
C ARG A 570 -22.28 -1.39 -14.66
N LEU A 571 -22.16 -0.82 -13.47
CA LEU A 571 -20.94 -0.11 -13.08
C LEU A 571 -19.74 -1.06 -13.16
N LEU A 572 -18.61 -0.52 -13.61
CA LEU A 572 -17.36 -1.26 -13.70
C LEU A 572 -16.95 -1.80 -12.33
N ARG A 573 -16.85 -0.90 -11.36
CA ARG A 573 -16.63 -1.17 -9.93
C ARG A 573 -17.43 -0.16 -9.11
N LEU A 574 -17.79 -0.49 -7.87
CA LEU A 574 -18.51 0.46 -7.02
C LEU A 574 -17.60 1.61 -6.60
N HIS A 575 -16.36 1.30 -6.24
CA HIS A 575 -15.44 2.29 -5.69
C HIS A 575 -14.66 3.06 -6.76
N CYS A 576 -14.81 2.75 -8.06
CA CYS A 576 -14.14 3.53 -9.11
C CYS A 576 -14.84 4.86 -9.45
N MET A 577 -16.02 5.14 -8.86
CA MET A 577 -16.70 6.41 -9.02
C MET A 577 -17.48 6.84 -7.78
N ARG A 578 -17.74 8.15 -7.65
CA ARG A 578 -18.60 8.73 -6.61
C ARG A 578 -19.33 9.95 -7.14
N LEU A 579 -20.65 9.92 -7.01
CA LEU A 579 -21.50 11.07 -7.27
C LEU A 579 -21.51 11.99 -6.04
N ILE A 580 -21.16 13.26 -6.21
CA ILE A 580 -21.09 14.27 -5.14
C ILE A 580 -21.86 15.51 -5.58
N LYS A 581 -22.67 16.08 -4.68
CA LYS A 581 -23.33 17.37 -4.88
C LYS A 581 -22.41 18.50 -4.39
N GLU A 582 -21.88 19.29 -5.32
CA GLU A 582 -21.21 20.56 -5.04
C GLU A 582 -22.13 21.71 -5.54
N ASP A 583 -21.59 22.72 -6.25
CA ASP A 583 -22.41 23.72 -6.96
C ASP A 583 -23.25 23.05 -8.07
N THR A 584 -22.70 22.00 -8.69
CA THR A 584 -23.33 21.06 -9.62
C THR A 584 -23.07 19.64 -9.15
N TYR A 585 -23.79 18.65 -9.68
CA TYR A 585 -23.43 17.27 -9.42
C TYR A 585 -22.17 16.91 -10.21
N ARG A 586 -21.26 16.18 -9.56
CA ARG A 586 -20.05 15.67 -10.18
C ARG A 586 -19.89 14.19 -9.91
N ILE A 587 -19.46 13.45 -10.91
CA ILE A 587 -18.93 12.10 -10.74
C ILE A 587 -17.41 12.20 -10.72
N TYR A 588 -16.80 12.00 -9.56
CA TYR A 588 -15.35 11.77 -9.48
C TYR A 588 -15.06 10.30 -9.80
N TYR A 589 -14.00 10.00 -10.55
CA TYR A 589 -13.69 8.63 -10.95
C TYR A 589 -12.19 8.34 -11.04
N SER A 590 -11.84 7.04 -11.00
CA SER A 590 -10.45 6.55 -10.98
C SER A 590 -10.01 5.78 -12.24
N THR A 591 -10.88 5.57 -13.23
CA THR A 591 -10.55 4.82 -14.45
C THR A 591 -9.44 5.45 -15.28
N GLU A 592 -9.30 6.77 -15.21
CA GLU A 592 -8.23 7.55 -15.86
C GLU A 592 -7.05 7.87 -14.91
N ASN A 593 -7.04 7.34 -13.68
CA ASN A 593 -5.89 7.51 -12.80
C ASN A 593 -4.67 6.77 -13.35
N SER A 594 -3.48 7.31 -13.08
CA SER A 594 -2.23 6.60 -13.34
C SER A 594 -1.99 5.48 -12.30
N LYS A 595 -1.15 4.52 -12.67
CA LYS A 595 -0.56 3.58 -11.71
C LYS A 595 0.52 4.23 -10.83
N GLU A 596 0.99 5.42 -11.18
CA GLU A 596 1.79 6.28 -10.29
C GLU A 596 0.86 7.16 -9.45
N TYR A 597 1.04 7.11 -8.13
CA TYR A 597 0.14 7.78 -7.19
C TYR A 597 0.17 9.31 -7.40
N HIS A 598 -1.02 9.87 -7.62
CA HIS A 598 -1.25 11.29 -7.89
C HIS A 598 -0.37 11.85 -9.01
N GLU A 599 -0.16 11.09 -10.09
CA GLU A 599 0.46 11.63 -11.31
C GLU A 599 -0.41 12.72 -11.95
N TYR A 600 -1.72 12.49 -11.94
CA TYR A 600 -2.74 13.41 -12.47
C TYR A 600 -3.54 14.07 -11.35
N GLU A 601 -4.16 15.21 -11.66
CA GLU A 601 -5.16 15.85 -10.81
C GLU A 601 -6.44 14.98 -10.73
N PRO A 602 -7.33 15.19 -9.73
CA PRO A 602 -8.59 14.46 -9.64
C PRO A 602 -9.45 14.64 -10.91
N GLN A 603 -9.92 13.53 -11.48
CA GLN A 603 -10.80 13.52 -12.65
C GLN A 603 -12.27 13.54 -12.24
N PHE A 604 -13.10 14.27 -12.99
CA PHE A 604 -14.54 14.29 -12.78
C PHE A 604 -15.33 14.58 -14.06
N LEU A 605 -16.59 14.15 -14.07
CA LEU A 605 -17.63 14.55 -15.02
C LEU A 605 -18.62 15.46 -14.30
N GLU A 606 -19.02 16.56 -14.93
CA GLU A 606 -20.18 17.35 -14.46
C GLU A 606 -21.46 16.71 -14.98
N VAL A 607 -22.46 16.62 -14.11
CA VAL A 607 -23.69 15.88 -14.37
C VAL A 607 -24.88 16.78 -14.05
N ASP A 608 -25.82 16.86 -15.00
CA ASP A 608 -27.09 17.55 -14.79
C ASP A 608 -27.98 16.81 -13.78
N GLU A 609 -28.78 17.54 -13.01
CA GLU A 609 -29.66 16.97 -11.98
C GLU A 609 -30.66 15.95 -12.56
N LYS A 610 -31.05 16.08 -13.84
CA LYS A 610 -31.95 15.13 -14.52
C LYS A 610 -31.37 13.71 -14.63
N TYR A 611 -30.05 13.55 -14.66
CA TYR A 611 -29.39 12.23 -14.79
C TYR A 611 -29.12 11.57 -13.43
N VAL A 612 -29.17 12.32 -12.33
CA VAL A 612 -28.84 11.85 -10.98
C VAL A 612 -29.67 10.62 -10.56
N PRO A 613 -30.99 10.55 -10.80
CA PRO A 613 -31.77 9.35 -10.47
C PRO A 613 -31.25 8.10 -11.19
N GLY A 614 -30.86 8.21 -12.46
CA GLY A 614 -30.28 7.12 -13.25
C GLY A 614 -28.97 6.60 -12.65
N ILE A 615 -28.06 7.52 -12.30
CA ILE A 615 -26.77 7.18 -11.67
C ILE A 615 -26.98 6.53 -10.29
N LYS A 616 -27.88 7.08 -9.46
CA LYS A 616 -28.23 6.46 -8.18
C LYS A 616 -28.80 5.05 -8.35
N LYS A 617 -29.63 4.83 -9.37
CA LYS A 617 -30.16 3.50 -9.70
C LYS A 617 -29.02 2.53 -10.03
N MET A 618 -28.07 2.91 -10.87
CA MET A 618 -26.89 2.08 -11.20
C MET A 618 -26.05 1.74 -9.97
N ILE A 619 -25.80 2.71 -9.08
CA ILE A 619 -25.06 2.50 -7.82
C ILE A 619 -25.76 1.47 -6.92
N ILE A 620 -27.08 1.57 -6.77
CA ILE A 620 -27.87 0.65 -5.91
C ILE A 620 -28.00 -0.74 -6.53
N THR A 621 -28.01 -0.84 -7.87
CA THR A 621 -28.16 -2.11 -8.57
C THR A 621 -26.86 -2.89 -8.71
N TYR A 622 -25.69 -2.23 -8.66
CA TYR A 622 -24.39 -2.89 -8.64
C TYR A 622 -24.32 -4.00 -7.56
N PRO A 623 -23.82 -5.20 -7.88
CA PRO A 623 -23.06 -5.59 -9.08
C PRO A 623 -23.92 -6.13 -10.23
N ASN A 624 -25.24 -6.08 -10.14
CA ASN A 624 -26.13 -6.64 -11.14
C ASN A 624 -26.25 -5.73 -12.37
N PHE A 625 -26.53 -6.32 -13.52
CA PHE A 625 -26.87 -5.61 -14.74
C PHE A 625 -28.29 -5.06 -14.71
N ILE A 626 -28.48 -3.86 -15.26
CA ILE A 626 -29.76 -3.17 -15.47
C ILE A 626 -29.89 -2.78 -16.94
N SER A 627 -31.10 -2.82 -17.48
CA SER A 627 -31.33 -2.37 -18.86
C SER A 627 -31.39 -0.83 -18.92
N VAL A 628 -30.85 -0.21 -19.97
CA VAL A 628 -30.84 1.27 -20.14
C VAL A 628 -32.25 1.85 -19.99
N LYS A 629 -33.29 1.20 -20.54
CA LYS A 629 -34.69 1.64 -20.46
C LYS A 629 -35.25 1.72 -19.04
N GLU A 630 -34.70 0.94 -18.11
CA GLU A 630 -35.13 0.86 -16.70
C GLU A 630 -34.52 1.99 -15.84
N LEU A 631 -33.63 2.80 -16.40
CA LEU A 631 -33.09 3.96 -15.70
C LEU A 631 -34.21 4.99 -15.46
N PRO A 632 -34.38 5.51 -14.23
CA PRO A 632 -35.42 6.47 -13.89
C PRO A 632 -35.09 7.89 -14.41
N ILE A 633 -34.98 8.02 -15.72
CA ILE A 633 -34.83 9.28 -16.47
C ILE A 633 -36.03 9.35 -17.41
N GLU A 634 -36.63 10.53 -17.60
CA GLU A 634 -37.90 10.65 -18.31
C GLU A 634 -37.80 10.31 -19.79
N ASP A 635 -36.74 10.76 -20.46
CA ASP A 635 -36.55 10.61 -21.90
C ASP A 635 -35.53 9.51 -22.24
N ASP A 636 -35.83 8.73 -23.29
CA ASP A 636 -34.99 7.59 -23.69
C ASP A 636 -33.69 8.03 -24.38
N GLU A 637 -33.69 9.16 -25.12
CA GLU A 637 -32.46 9.71 -25.71
C GLU A 637 -31.50 10.17 -24.58
N GLU A 638 -32.04 10.80 -23.55
CA GLU A 638 -31.30 11.22 -22.36
C GLU A 638 -30.73 10.02 -21.57
N LYS A 639 -31.46 8.90 -21.47
CA LYS A 639 -30.93 7.64 -20.89
C LYS A 639 -29.74 7.13 -21.68
N ILE A 640 -29.86 7.08 -23.00
CA ILE A 640 -28.77 6.61 -23.87
C ILE A 640 -27.58 7.55 -23.76
N GLN A 641 -27.80 8.87 -23.73
CA GLN A 641 -26.72 9.86 -23.65
C GLN A 641 -25.88 9.70 -22.40
N ILE A 642 -26.49 9.64 -21.20
CA ILE A 642 -25.71 9.47 -19.97
C ILE A 642 -24.96 8.14 -19.94
N VAL A 643 -25.55 7.08 -20.51
CA VAL A 643 -24.89 5.76 -20.59
C VAL A 643 -23.70 5.81 -21.54
N LYS A 644 -23.82 6.50 -22.68
CA LYS A 644 -22.70 6.75 -23.60
C LYS A 644 -21.57 7.53 -22.92
N ASP A 645 -21.89 8.61 -22.21
CA ASP A 645 -20.89 9.41 -21.49
C ASP A 645 -20.12 8.57 -20.44
N LEU A 646 -20.83 7.68 -19.71
CA LEU A 646 -20.20 6.78 -18.75
C LEU A 646 -19.39 5.66 -19.42
N TRP A 647 -19.85 5.15 -20.56
CA TRP A 647 -19.16 4.16 -21.37
C TRP A 647 -17.83 4.69 -21.89
N GLU A 648 -17.82 5.89 -22.47
CA GLU A 648 -16.61 6.56 -22.98
C GLU A 648 -15.57 6.82 -21.88
N LYS A 649 -16.02 6.98 -20.62
CA LYS A 649 -15.14 7.08 -19.44
C LYS A 649 -14.76 5.74 -18.82
N GLY A 650 -15.21 4.62 -19.40
CA GLY A 650 -14.96 3.28 -18.89
C GLY A 650 -15.58 3.02 -17.51
N LEU A 651 -16.61 3.77 -17.12
CA LEU A 651 -17.25 3.67 -15.80
C LEU A 651 -18.29 2.55 -15.73
N ILE A 652 -18.69 2.04 -16.89
CA ILE A 652 -19.63 0.94 -17.04
C ILE A 652 -19.06 -0.10 -18.01
N LEU A 653 -19.68 -1.28 -18.00
CA LEU A 653 -19.54 -2.31 -19.02
C LEU A 653 -20.91 -2.82 -19.42
N THR A 654 -20.98 -3.47 -20.57
CA THR A 654 -22.17 -4.15 -21.08
C THR A 654 -22.14 -5.63 -20.71
N GLU A 655 -23.31 -6.27 -20.68
CA GLU A 655 -23.42 -7.70 -20.37
C GLU A 655 -22.78 -8.57 -21.47
N GLU A 656 -22.95 -8.14 -22.71
CA GLU A 656 -22.34 -8.71 -23.91
C GLU A 656 -21.61 -7.60 -24.68
N PRO A 657 -20.58 -7.92 -25.49
CA PRO A 657 -20.00 -6.96 -26.42
C PRO A 657 -21.09 -6.37 -27.31
N LEU A 658 -21.01 -5.07 -27.59
CA LEU A 658 -21.98 -4.37 -28.41
C LEU A 658 -21.87 -4.75 -29.90
N CYS A 659 -20.76 -5.38 -30.33
CA CYS A 659 -20.50 -5.85 -31.71
C CYS A 659 -20.21 -7.33 -31.84
#